data_AF-A0A809PYT3-F1
#
_entry.id   AF-A0A809PYT3-F1
#
_cell.length_a   1.000
_cell.length_b   1.000
_cell.length_c   1.000
_cell.angle_alpha   90.00
_cell.angle_beta   90.00
_cell.angle_gamma   90.00
#
_symmetry.space_group_name_H-M   'P 1'
#
loop_
_entity.id
_entity.type
_entity.pdbx_description
1 polymer ?
#
loop_
_entity_poly.entity_id
_entity_poly.type
_entity_poly.pdbx_seq_one_letter_code
_entity_poly.pdbx_strand_id
1 'polypeptide(L)'
;MPEHAAPSNTQSSTSSNASVDESNQQVAAGEHSGSFDLLRQRLNNQGKLISDKAALLNSARLEEFGRDEMSLLARTRARTENNCVSRDLVLVGDILVLGYNVFIGLRQETRVEDVFALYRLDNSSGQHELEPVKLEDTFLSDTRFLNEFRELYSYYKNAQLVQLRVHLGKLLAAFKIGERMSDIRVFRWQIKDDGTVSYIDNRGERDIALPPAHDFEWLSATREQHVIGKHSHVNILDTLFVESIGGDLTVKIENNTDTGLGIYAEPAEDANQSLNDAEIAYAAVGELILLRVKPYRETQSRYLVYVRRTQQVLRVDAIGRSCVQLPEDHGIVFPGGYILQSGEHRLFSDLPTDLQFKRRVLSPNGEDVLYVFYGVEPGIYVLLTYNLINKSLEQPLLAQGYARYGDGRMMLFTAESDEPTRNHAMQLWQTPFLSEDHAARQAPRQSFFGKIGNRELVRGLSELYSLAKSVREQDGSSNAKLPSRFVYEAIAKQARHLIDAYYWLSAEQAREIGKDVQSLIEVARATLDEFDKVAAIQSQARKTLQQTEFAQKQLLTETASRLWHAPGDFITALDQIRLLRGQLTGLKEQRYMDVARLHALDDELATEEKRVAERTVQFLSRDDAFVKIHEEVAKFSSQLGSLQTTAELAPVYEALDKHAHNLDGLTELLGTLAVGDASLRTRILDTISGIYAELNKLRAEARLRRKQLSQGESAAEFAAQLKLFAQSVDSALEQAATPERCDELLTRLLAQLEELEGRFAEQDEYLTEIAHKRESVYETFEGKKQILNDARSRRAQAIMEAARRILAGIPKRLTQFQEQAQMEAYFASDSLLNKLRASIEELRKLGNQVAADDLAGQLKSIREQAQRSLRDRSELVTGNTIRLGRHAFTVNQQLLDLTIIARQDKLSYHISGTDYFCAVEDARIEALRPYWGLEILSESPQVYRAEYLAYQIMESSRAEAGNGKWQELLEAAVQTDTAILDTLVRRFAAARFQEGYQKGVHDQDASAILRNLVPMVENAGLLRYKPLARAVAVLYWQHLSITPSLQVAAQTLKHQAEQAELMSKQFGNGRLLRQLAVEQQQALQKYLQQQHLDFSHCMEADTESMSMLMEEAASYLLDELGQDAGGVKRATAHEWICSRAANDIMQGILQHLTRNAIPCRGKSKPWLCMHAGNSPVNGCMAISRTSNWTRISCQKLALPCCVTCRAAYIQQICRRRLAVCWVNMCLSLRQQMRKTRARS
;
A
#
# COMPACT_ATOMS: atom_id res chain seq x y z
N MET A 1 -36.64 58.85 -14.33
CA MET A 1 -36.59 60.16 -15.01
C MET A 1 -35.99 61.16 -14.03
N PRO A 2 -35.26 62.19 -14.48
CA PRO A 2 -34.70 62.40 -15.84
C PRO A 2 -33.56 61.38 -16.12
N GLU A 3 -33.04 61.06 -17.32
CA GLU A 3 -32.93 61.66 -18.66
C GLU A 3 -31.61 62.43 -18.95
N HIS A 4 -31.00 62.08 -20.10
CA HIS A 4 -30.20 62.92 -21.02
C HIS A 4 -28.89 63.61 -20.53
N ALA A 5 -27.87 63.86 -21.38
CA ALA A 5 -27.57 63.39 -22.75
C ALA A 5 -26.06 63.58 -23.09
N ALA A 6 -25.69 63.13 -24.30
CA ALA A 6 -24.39 63.19 -25.01
C ALA A 6 -23.97 64.64 -25.41
N PRO A 7 -22.93 64.93 -26.27
CA PRO A 7 -22.11 64.03 -27.10
C PRO A 7 -20.61 64.40 -27.38
N SER A 8 -19.97 63.51 -28.18
CA SER A 8 -19.02 63.78 -29.31
C SER A 8 -17.57 64.27 -29.13
N ASN A 9 -16.64 63.43 -29.64
CA ASN A 9 -15.53 63.70 -30.61
C ASN A 9 -14.59 64.91 -30.40
N THR A 10 -13.26 64.73 -30.42
CA THR A 10 -12.50 64.42 -31.66
C THR A 10 -11.13 63.74 -31.46
N GLN A 11 -10.72 62.93 -32.46
CA GLN A 11 -9.34 62.71 -33.00
C GLN A 11 -8.16 62.29 -32.07
N SER A 12 -7.19 61.46 -32.47
CA SER A 12 -7.06 60.53 -33.62
C SER A 12 -5.83 59.61 -33.46
N SER A 13 -5.73 58.59 -34.34
CA SER A 13 -4.51 57.84 -34.75
C SER A 13 -3.80 56.87 -33.76
N THR A 14 -3.78 55.61 -34.19
CA THR A 14 -2.69 54.59 -34.07
C THR A 14 -2.17 54.17 -32.69
N SER A 15 -2.73 53.07 -32.18
CA SER A 15 -1.95 51.83 -32.01
C SER A 15 -2.89 50.62 -32.04
N SER A 16 -2.46 49.51 -32.66
CA SER A 16 -3.29 48.30 -32.85
C SER A 16 -2.45 47.04 -32.60
N ASN A 17 -2.68 46.40 -31.45
CA ASN A 17 -2.58 44.95 -31.18
C ASN A 17 -2.45 44.71 -29.67
N ALA A 18 -3.57 44.49 -28.98
CA ALA A 18 -3.62 44.01 -27.60
C ALA A 18 -5.03 43.43 -27.29
N SER A 19 -5.29 42.20 -27.74
CA SER A 19 -6.58 41.51 -27.47
C SER A 19 -6.46 39.98 -27.48
N VAL A 20 -5.31 39.45 -27.06
CA VAL A 20 -5.03 38.01 -26.91
C VAL A 20 -4.15 37.81 -25.67
N ASP A 21 -4.75 37.80 -24.47
CA ASP A 21 -4.03 37.43 -23.23
C ASP A 21 -4.97 36.98 -22.10
N GLU A 22 -6.16 37.58 -21.96
CA GLU A 22 -7.11 37.26 -20.87
C GLU A 22 -7.62 35.80 -20.87
N SER A 23 -7.54 35.10 -22.00
CA SER A 23 -7.92 33.68 -22.11
C SER A 23 -6.85 32.71 -21.59
N ASN A 24 -5.60 33.15 -21.39
CA ASN A 24 -4.49 32.24 -21.09
C ASN A 24 -4.27 32.04 -19.57
N GLN A 25 -4.74 32.97 -18.73
CA GLN A 25 -4.54 32.91 -17.27
C GLN A 25 -5.39 31.84 -16.56
N GLN A 26 -6.48 31.35 -17.16
CA GLN A 26 -7.31 30.30 -16.55
C GLN A 26 -6.78 28.87 -16.77
N VAL A 27 -5.86 28.66 -17.71
CA VAL A 27 -5.28 27.32 -17.97
C VAL A 27 -4.10 27.03 -17.03
N ALA A 28 -3.31 28.05 -16.69
CA ALA A 28 -2.13 27.93 -15.81
C ALA A 28 -2.44 27.50 -14.35
N ALA A 29 -3.71 27.54 -13.93
CA ALA A 29 -4.11 27.10 -12.59
C ALA A 29 -4.20 25.56 -12.43
N GLY A 30 -4.07 24.78 -13.52
CA GLY A 30 -4.40 23.36 -13.53
C GLY A 30 -3.38 22.39 -12.95
N GLU A 31 -2.08 22.70 -12.97
CA GLU A 31 -1.04 21.65 -12.86
C GLU A 31 -0.54 21.35 -11.43
N HIS A 32 -0.91 22.15 -10.42
CA HIS A 32 -0.25 22.10 -9.09
C HIS A 32 -1.19 22.00 -7.86
N SER A 33 -2.47 21.64 -8.00
CA SER A 33 -3.30 21.34 -6.81
C SER A 33 -2.85 20.05 -6.12
N GLY A 34 -2.43 20.12 -4.86
CA GLY A 34 -2.10 18.94 -4.06
C GLY A 34 -3.34 18.16 -3.63
N SER A 35 -3.11 16.88 -3.27
CA SER A 35 -4.12 16.06 -2.57
C SER A 35 -4.64 16.78 -1.31
N PHE A 36 -3.75 17.45 -0.58
CA PHE A 36 -4.07 18.30 0.56
C PHE A 36 -5.02 19.45 0.21
N ASP A 37 -4.80 20.17 -0.89
CA ASP A 37 -5.61 21.31 -1.29
C ASP A 37 -7.03 20.89 -1.72
N LEU A 38 -7.12 19.75 -2.43
CA LEU A 38 -8.40 19.12 -2.77
C LEU A 38 -9.16 18.65 -1.52
N LEU A 39 -8.47 18.18 -0.49
CA LEU A 39 -9.06 17.80 0.79
C LEU A 39 -9.50 19.03 1.62
N ARG A 40 -8.71 20.11 1.66
CA ARG A 40 -9.08 21.42 2.23
C ARG A 40 -10.35 21.96 1.55
N GLN A 41 -10.43 21.91 0.23
CA GLN A 41 -11.59 22.37 -0.53
C GLN A 41 -12.83 21.50 -0.29
N ARG A 42 -12.68 20.16 -0.18
CA ARG A 42 -13.77 19.25 0.23
C ARG A 42 -14.26 19.54 1.65
N LEU A 43 -13.36 19.80 2.59
CA LEU A 43 -13.71 20.15 3.96
C LEU A 43 -14.54 21.43 3.99
N ASN A 44 -14.11 22.47 3.26
CA ASN A 44 -14.84 23.74 3.14
C ASN A 44 -16.22 23.59 2.50
N ASN A 45 -16.39 22.65 1.55
CA ASN A 45 -17.69 22.34 0.98
C ASN A 45 -18.62 21.63 1.98
N GLN A 46 -18.10 20.70 2.81
CA GLN A 46 -18.89 20.11 3.91
C GLN A 46 -19.27 21.16 4.98
N GLY A 47 -18.35 22.07 5.31
CA GLY A 47 -18.64 23.19 6.22
C GLY A 47 -19.76 24.10 5.72
N LYS A 48 -19.83 24.38 4.42
CA LYS A 48 -20.95 25.10 3.79
C LYS A 48 -22.25 24.31 3.90
N LEU A 49 -22.26 23.05 3.45
CA LEU A 49 -23.45 22.19 3.45
C LEU A 49 -24.06 22.03 4.85
N ILE A 50 -23.24 21.88 5.89
CA ILE A 50 -23.68 21.84 7.30
C ILE A 50 -24.28 23.18 7.72
N SER A 51 -23.68 24.32 7.33
CA SER A 51 -24.24 25.66 7.59
C SER A 51 -25.62 25.86 6.95
N ASP A 52 -25.81 25.35 5.74
CA ASP A 52 -27.05 25.50 4.98
C ASP A 52 -28.16 24.59 5.55
N LYS A 53 -27.84 23.34 5.91
CA LYS A 53 -28.76 22.45 6.63
C LYS A 53 -29.10 22.98 8.03
N ALA A 54 -28.14 23.59 8.75
CA ALA A 54 -28.40 24.23 10.04
C ALA A 54 -29.35 25.43 9.91
N ALA A 55 -29.23 26.25 8.86
CA ALA A 55 -30.19 27.32 8.58
C ALA A 55 -31.61 26.77 8.30
N LEU A 56 -31.72 25.70 7.51
CA LEU A 56 -33.00 25.05 7.22
C LEU A 56 -33.64 24.37 8.45
N LEU A 57 -32.82 23.88 9.38
CA LEU A 57 -33.25 23.38 10.70
C LEU A 57 -33.71 24.52 11.62
N ASN A 58 -32.98 25.65 11.64
CA ASN A 58 -33.34 26.82 12.42
C ASN A 58 -34.68 27.43 11.96
N SER A 59 -34.95 27.49 10.65
CA SER A 59 -36.27 27.91 10.13
C SER A 59 -37.40 27.01 10.63
N ALA A 60 -37.26 25.69 10.53
CA ALA A 60 -38.28 24.74 11.00
C ALA A 60 -38.48 24.78 12.54
N ARG A 61 -37.42 25.11 13.29
CA ARG A 61 -37.50 25.39 14.74
C ARG A 61 -38.29 26.67 15.02
N LEU A 62 -38.04 27.76 14.27
CA LEU A 62 -38.77 29.03 14.42
C LEU A 62 -40.25 28.91 14.02
N GLU A 63 -40.58 28.07 13.04
CA GLU A 63 -41.98 27.73 12.68
C GLU A 63 -42.72 27.02 13.83
N GLU A 64 -42.04 26.13 14.56
CA GLU A 64 -42.63 25.44 15.72
C GLU A 64 -42.73 26.35 16.95
N PHE A 65 -41.64 27.05 17.30
CA PHE A 65 -41.51 27.74 18.59
C PHE A 65 -41.93 29.22 18.58
N GLY A 66 -41.79 29.92 17.45
CA GLY A 66 -42.02 31.36 17.32
C GLY A 66 -40.72 32.17 17.18
N ARG A 67 -40.86 33.51 17.11
CA ARG A 67 -39.76 34.48 17.09
C ARG A 67 -40.03 35.58 18.11
N ASP A 68 -39.25 35.61 19.18
CA ASP A 68 -39.35 36.65 20.22
C ASP A 68 -38.24 37.70 20.04
N GLU A 69 -38.27 38.41 18.91
CA GLU A 69 -37.28 39.44 18.55
C GLU A 69 -37.44 40.72 19.42
N MET A 70 -36.32 41.23 19.95
CA MET A 70 -36.26 42.44 20.78
C MET A 70 -36.77 43.67 20.00
N SER A 71 -37.85 44.30 20.47
CA SER A 71 -38.50 45.38 19.74
C SER A 71 -39.12 46.45 20.65
N LEU A 72 -39.00 47.72 20.24
CA LEU A 72 -39.58 48.86 20.95
C LEU A 72 -41.07 48.98 20.61
N LEU A 73 -41.94 48.69 21.58
CA LEU A 73 -43.40 48.79 21.43
C LEU A 73 -43.90 50.25 21.53
N ALA A 74 -43.39 51.00 22.51
CA ALA A 74 -43.83 52.37 22.76
C ALA A 74 -42.77 53.22 23.47
N ARG A 75 -42.91 54.55 23.34
CA ARG A 75 -42.25 55.55 24.20
C ARG A 75 -43.32 56.26 25.01
N THR A 76 -43.13 56.31 26.32
CA THR A 76 -44.09 56.87 27.29
C THR A 76 -43.35 57.77 28.28
N ARG A 77 -44.06 58.43 29.19
CA ARG A 77 -43.48 59.39 30.14
C ARG A 77 -44.10 59.25 31.52
N ALA A 78 -43.28 59.00 32.53
CA ALA A 78 -43.68 59.14 33.92
C ALA A 78 -43.60 60.62 34.33
N ARG A 79 -44.63 61.14 35.01
CA ARG A 79 -44.69 62.54 35.44
C ARG A 79 -44.72 62.65 36.95
N THR A 80 -43.70 63.30 37.52
CA THR A 80 -43.61 63.60 38.95
C THR A 80 -44.19 64.98 39.29
N GLU A 81 -44.63 65.18 40.53
CA GLU A 81 -45.14 66.47 40.99
C GLU A 81 -44.01 67.52 41.07
N ASN A 82 -42.90 67.14 41.70
CA ASN A 82 -41.72 67.97 41.89
C ASN A 82 -40.66 67.72 40.81
N ASN A 83 -39.79 68.72 40.59
CA ASN A 83 -38.55 68.56 39.85
C ASN A 83 -37.62 67.61 40.65
N CYS A 84 -37.25 66.47 40.08
CA CYS A 84 -36.47 65.46 40.77
C CYS A 84 -35.39 64.84 39.88
N VAL A 85 -34.38 64.24 40.51
CA VAL A 85 -33.42 63.34 39.84
C VAL A 85 -33.90 61.92 40.08
N SER A 86 -34.44 61.29 39.03
CA SER A 86 -34.88 59.90 39.06
C SER A 86 -33.70 58.94 39.19
N ARG A 87 -33.83 57.90 40.03
CA ARG A 87 -32.71 57.05 40.44
C ARG A 87 -32.87 55.57 40.13
N ASP A 88 -34.08 55.02 40.18
CA ASP A 88 -34.34 53.61 39.85
C ASP A 88 -35.82 53.33 39.56
N LEU A 89 -36.11 52.20 38.91
CA LEU A 89 -37.46 51.76 38.54
C LEU A 89 -37.57 50.24 38.74
N VAL A 90 -38.58 49.80 39.48
CA VAL A 90 -38.89 48.36 39.68
C VAL A 90 -40.38 48.06 39.51
N LEU A 91 -40.72 46.81 39.19
CA LEU A 91 -42.10 46.31 39.16
C LEU A 91 -42.41 45.54 40.44
N VAL A 92 -43.58 45.78 41.03
CA VAL A 92 -44.09 45.10 42.23
C VAL A 92 -45.56 44.75 41.98
N GLY A 93 -45.84 43.48 41.70
CA GLY A 93 -47.14 43.05 41.17
C GLY A 93 -47.38 43.66 39.78
N ASP A 94 -48.45 44.43 39.64
CA ASP A 94 -48.78 45.24 38.46
C ASP A 94 -48.32 46.70 38.55
N ILE A 95 -47.75 47.12 39.69
CA ILE A 95 -47.39 48.52 39.97
C ILE A 95 -45.90 48.77 39.69
N LEU A 96 -45.62 49.76 38.86
CA LEU A 96 -44.28 50.34 38.69
C LEU A 96 -43.97 51.30 39.83
N VAL A 97 -42.86 51.08 40.52
CA VAL A 97 -42.32 51.94 41.57
C VAL A 97 -41.14 52.73 41.00
N LEU A 98 -41.33 54.03 40.76
CA LEU A 98 -40.26 54.95 40.40
C LEU A 98 -39.69 55.59 41.66
N GLY A 99 -38.39 55.42 41.89
CA GLY A 99 -37.65 56.05 42.96
C GLY A 99 -36.85 57.25 42.47
N TYR A 100 -36.90 58.36 43.20
CA TYR A 100 -36.22 59.61 42.85
C TYR A 100 -35.77 60.40 44.09
N ASN A 101 -34.94 61.42 43.87
CA ASN A 101 -34.52 62.36 44.90
C ASN A 101 -34.96 63.79 44.53
N VAL A 102 -35.61 64.52 45.45
CA VAL A 102 -35.97 65.94 45.32
C VAL A 102 -35.05 66.80 46.20
N PHE A 103 -34.54 67.90 45.67
CA PHE A 103 -33.83 68.90 46.47
C PHE A 103 -34.82 69.94 47.03
N ILE A 104 -35.23 69.77 48.30
CA ILE A 104 -36.27 70.58 48.93
C ILE A 104 -35.66 71.69 49.80
N GLY A 105 -35.56 72.91 49.27
CA GLY A 105 -34.97 74.05 49.98
C GLY A 105 -35.89 74.81 50.95
N LEU A 106 -37.18 74.46 51.05
CA LEU A 106 -38.21 75.28 51.74
C LEU A 106 -39.17 74.52 52.68
N ARG A 107 -39.17 73.18 52.70
CA ARG A 107 -39.87 72.38 53.73
C ARG A 107 -38.85 71.83 54.73
N GLN A 108 -39.28 71.59 55.97
CA GLN A 108 -38.41 71.02 57.02
C GLN A 108 -38.42 69.49 57.08
N GLU A 109 -39.37 68.82 56.40
CA GLU A 109 -39.53 67.36 56.40
C GLU A 109 -39.63 66.84 54.97
N THR A 110 -38.96 65.72 54.68
CA THR A 110 -39.09 64.96 53.42
C THR A 110 -40.15 63.88 53.61
N ARG A 111 -41.09 63.75 52.67
CA ARG A 111 -42.18 62.77 52.71
C ARG A 111 -41.93 61.61 51.76
N VAL A 112 -42.72 60.53 51.90
CA VAL A 112 -42.69 59.39 50.97
C VAL A 112 -43.06 59.82 49.54
N GLU A 113 -43.99 60.78 49.41
CA GLU A 113 -44.37 61.43 48.14
C GLU A 113 -43.27 62.27 47.49
N ASP A 114 -42.18 62.58 48.22
CA ASP A 114 -41.01 63.29 47.69
C ASP A 114 -39.88 62.33 47.23
N VAL A 115 -40.08 61.00 47.35
CA VAL A 115 -39.09 59.96 47.03
C VAL A 115 -39.63 58.85 46.12
N PHE A 116 -40.93 58.55 46.21
CA PHE A 116 -41.58 57.48 45.46
C PHE A 116 -42.77 58.00 44.66
N ALA A 117 -42.91 57.52 43.42
CA ALA A 117 -44.16 57.58 42.66
C ALA A 117 -44.54 56.17 42.17
N LEU A 118 -45.84 55.90 42.15
CA LEU A 118 -46.41 54.64 41.70
C LEU A 118 -47.14 54.86 40.38
N TYR A 119 -46.98 53.95 39.43
CA TYR A 119 -47.69 53.99 38.15
C TYR A 119 -48.23 52.61 37.79
N ARG A 120 -49.35 52.57 37.04
CA ARG A 120 -49.85 51.39 36.35
C ARG A 120 -49.78 51.61 34.84
N LEU A 121 -49.42 50.58 34.09
CA LEU A 121 -49.43 50.61 32.63
C LEU A 121 -50.83 50.25 32.12
N ASP A 122 -51.56 51.21 31.54
CA ASP A 122 -52.81 50.86 30.84
C ASP A 122 -52.51 50.13 29.52
N ASN A 123 -53.46 49.28 29.15
CA ASN A 123 -53.49 48.55 27.88
C ASN A 123 -54.90 48.55 27.24
N SER A 124 -55.89 49.20 27.87
CA SER A 124 -57.31 49.16 27.46
C SER A 124 -57.60 49.88 26.16
N SER A 125 -56.81 50.91 25.85
CA SER A 125 -57.02 51.87 24.76
C SER A 125 -56.17 51.60 23.51
N GLY A 126 -55.23 50.65 23.57
CA GLY A 126 -54.16 50.49 22.58
C GLY A 126 -53.05 51.55 22.67
N GLN A 127 -53.12 52.47 23.63
CA GLN A 127 -52.05 53.41 23.96
C GLN A 127 -51.38 52.98 25.28
N HIS A 128 -50.07 52.82 25.26
CA HIS A 128 -49.27 52.36 26.41
C HIS A 128 -48.88 53.54 27.34
N GLU A 129 -49.89 54.17 27.94
CA GLU A 129 -49.71 55.28 28.88
C GLU A 129 -49.56 54.81 30.34
N LEU A 130 -48.97 55.67 31.17
CA LEU A 130 -48.69 55.41 32.58
C LEU A 130 -49.65 56.20 33.48
N GLU A 131 -50.63 55.52 34.06
CA GLU A 131 -51.56 56.09 35.01
C GLU A 131 -50.89 56.23 36.40
N PRO A 132 -50.90 57.41 37.04
CA PRO A 132 -50.37 57.58 38.38
C PRO A 132 -51.29 56.94 39.43
N VAL A 133 -50.72 56.10 40.29
CA VAL A 133 -51.42 55.43 41.39
C VAL A 133 -51.17 56.20 42.69
N LYS A 134 -52.23 56.44 43.46
CA LYS A 134 -52.12 57.10 44.78
C LYS A 134 -51.30 56.25 45.76
N LEU A 135 -50.59 56.90 46.66
CA LEU A 135 -49.83 56.26 47.76
C LEU A 135 -50.74 55.79 48.91
N GLU A 136 -51.94 56.37 49.02
CA GLU A 136 -52.99 55.99 49.96
C GLU A 136 -53.38 54.50 49.75
N ASP A 137 -53.58 53.76 50.84
CA ASP A 137 -53.91 52.31 50.86
C ASP A 137 -52.90 51.36 50.17
N THR A 138 -51.65 51.79 49.96
CA THR A 138 -50.58 50.96 49.38
C THR A 138 -49.59 50.40 50.42
N PHE A 139 -48.68 49.52 50.00
CA PHE A 139 -47.62 48.98 50.88
C PHE A 139 -46.63 50.03 51.42
N LEU A 140 -46.65 51.25 50.89
CA LEU A 140 -45.89 52.40 51.38
C LEU A 140 -46.60 53.15 52.53
N SER A 141 -47.82 52.76 52.92
CA SER A 141 -48.55 53.33 54.05
C SER A 141 -48.50 52.50 55.35
N ASP A 142 -47.66 51.46 55.43
CA ASP A 142 -47.43 50.73 56.69
C ASP A 142 -46.87 51.68 57.77
N THR A 143 -47.54 51.74 58.92
CA THR A 143 -47.21 52.68 60.00
C THR A 143 -45.81 52.50 60.58
N ARG A 144 -45.23 51.30 60.50
CA ARG A 144 -43.85 51.02 60.92
C ARG A 144 -42.85 51.62 59.91
N PHE A 145 -43.07 51.37 58.62
CA PHE A 145 -42.28 51.97 57.55
C PHE A 145 -42.32 53.49 57.60
N LEU A 146 -43.51 54.09 57.76
CA LEU A 146 -43.65 55.56 57.85
C LEU A 146 -42.88 56.18 59.03
N ASN A 147 -42.75 55.46 60.15
CA ASN A 147 -41.97 55.93 61.30
C ASN A 147 -40.45 55.77 61.05
N GLU A 148 -40.00 54.60 60.59
CA GLU A 148 -38.58 54.34 60.30
C GLU A 148 -38.05 55.19 59.11
N PHE A 149 -38.92 55.56 58.16
CA PHE A 149 -38.60 56.49 57.06
C PHE A 149 -38.43 57.93 57.56
N ARG A 150 -39.29 58.41 58.45
CA ARG A 150 -39.12 59.72 59.11
C ARG A 150 -37.85 59.74 59.97
N GLU A 151 -37.56 58.66 60.68
CA GLU A 151 -36.35 58.51 61.49
C GLU A 151 -35.09 58.67 60.62
N LEU A 152 -35.03 58.00 59.46
CA LEU A 152 -33.93 58.11 58.50
C LEU A 152 -33.63 59.57 58.14
N TYR A 153 -34.62 60.33 57.66
CA TYR A 153 -34.44 61.71 57.22
C TYR A 153 -34.23 62.70 58.38
N SER A 154 -34.67 62.36 59.60
CA SER A 154 -34.45 63.18 60.80
C SER A 154 -33.02 63.08 61.33
N TYR A 155 -32.42 61.88 61.30
CA TYR A 155 -31.06 61.66 61.82
C TYR A 155 -29.96 61.82 60.77
N TYR A 156 -30.22 61.47 59.50
CA TYR A 156 -29.19 61.47 58.44
C TYR A 156 -29.47 62.57 57.40
N LYS A 157 -28.82 63.73 57.56
CA LYS A 157 -28.97 64.88 56.63
C LYS A 157 -28.62 64.58 55.17
N ASN A 158 -27.80 63.56 54.93
CA ASN A 158 -27.40 63.13 53.59
C ASN A 158 -28.24 61.94 53.08
N ALA A 159 -29.40 61.67 53.68
CA ALA A 159 -30.33 60.62 53.27
C ALA A 159 -30.78 60.80 51.80
N GLN A 160 -30.33 59.90 50.93
CA GLN A 160 -30.68 59.89 49.50
C GLN A 160 -30.92 58.46 49.03
N LEU A 161 -31.95 58.24 48.23
CA LEU A 161 -32.20 56.95 47.59
C LEU A 161 -31.08 56.64 46.58
N VAL A 162 -30.54 55.42 46.62
CA VAL A 162 -29.43 54.96 45.76
C VAL A 162 -29.88 53.88 44.77
N GLN A 163 -30.71 52.93 45.21
CA GLN A 163 -31.15 51.80 44.39
C GLN A 163 -32.52 51.27 44.83
N LEU A 164 -33.31 50.80 43.88
CA LEU A 164 -34.44 49.89 44.11
C LEU A 164 -34.13 48.52 43.51
N ARG A 165 -34.44 47.45 44.24
CA ARG A 165 -34.13 46.08 43.79
C ARG A 165 -35.18 45.10 44.28
N VAL A 166 -35.80 44.38 43.35
CA VAL A 166 -36.56 43.17 43.68
C VAL A 166 -35.61 41.96 43.59
N HIS A 167 -35.50 41.19 44.68
CA HIS A 167 -34.61 40.03 44.77
C HIS A 167 -35.17 38.99 45.75
N LEU A 168 -35.20 37.71 45.36
CA LEU A 168 -35.68 36.58 46.17
C LEU A 168 -37.05 36.85 46.86
N GLY A 169 -38.02 37.35 46.10
CA GLY A 169 -39.35 37.69 46.59
C GLY A 169 -39.43 38.92 47.50
N LYS A 170 -38.34 39.67 47.68
CA LYS A 170 -38.34 40.91 48.48
C LYS A 170 -38.20 42.14 47.58
N LEU A 171 -38.90 43.22 47.92
CA LEU A 171 -38.57 44.57 47.50
C LEU A 171 -37.54 45.14 48.49
N LEU A 172 -36.49 45.77 47.95
CA LEU A 172 -35.41 46.41 48.68
C LEU A 172 -35.26 47.86 48.21
N ALA A 173 -35.20 48.81 49.15
CA ALA A 173 -34.89 50.21 48.87
C ALA A 173 -33.69 50.68 49.71
N ALA A 174 -32.58 50.99 49.04
CA ALA A 174 -31.33 51.41 49.68
C ALA A 174 -31.16 52.92 49.69
N PHE A 175 -30.90 53.47 50.86
CA PHE A 175 -30.62 54.89 51.10
C PHE A 175 -29.19 55.07 51.60
N LYS A 176 -28.44 55.99 51.00
CA LYS A 176 -27.14 56.44 51.51
C LYS A 176 -27.34 57.24 52.79
N ILE A 177 -26.55 56.98 53.83
CA ILE A 177 -26.58 57.68 55.12
C ILE A 177 -25.24 58.32 55.51
N GLY A 178 -24.12 57.86 54.93
CA GLY A 178 -22.77 58.40 55.12
C GLY A 178 -22.20 59.05 53.85
N GLU A 179 -20.91 59.38 53.87
CA GLU A 179 -20.21 59.89 52.67
C GLU A 179 -19.87 58.77 51.69
N ARG A 180 -19.56 57.56 52.17
CA ARG A 180 -19.19 56.41 51.34
C ARG A 180 -20.44 55.75 50.75
N MET A 181 -20.31 55.18 49.55
CA MET A 181 -21.39 54.40 48.92
C MET A 181 -21.68 53.06 49.62
N SER A 182 -20.80 52.62 50.53
CA SER A 182 -21.03 51.48 51.43
C SER A 182 -22.02 51.77 52.55
N ASP A 183 -22.20 53.04 52.91
CA ASP A 183 -22.83 53.45 54.16
C ASP A 183 -24.33 53.62 53.91
N ILE A 184 -25.04 52.49 53.82
CA ILE A 184 -26.45 52.41 53.41
C ILE A 184 -27.37 51.85 54.50
N ARG A 185 -28.63 52.29 54.46
CA ARG A 185 -29.78 51.65 55.14
C ARG A 185 -30.71 51.07 54.09
N VAL A 186 -31.27 49.88 54.36
CA VAL A 186 -32.01 49.13 53.32
C VAL A 186 -33.35 48.65 53.87
N PHE A 187 -34.42 49.31 53.43
CA PHE A 187 -35.80 48.95 53.75
C PHE A 187 -36.22 47.71 52.97
N ARG A 188 -36.93 46.78 53.64
CA ARG A 188 -37.34 45.49 53.08
C ARG A 188 -38.84 45.28 53.19
N TRP A 189 -39.44 44.84 52.09
CA TRP A 189 -40.81 44.31 52.08
C TRP A 189 -40.80 42.90 51.48
N GLN A 190 -41.55 41.99 52.09
CA GLN A 190 -41.83 40.67 51.51
C GLN A 190 -42.98 40.81 50.51
N ILE A 191 -42.73 40.40 49.27
CA ILE A 191 -43.75 40.15 48.24
C ILE A 191 -44.18 38.69 48.39
N LYS A 192 -45.47 38.40 48.27
CA LYS A 192 -46.04 37.05 48.25
C LYS A 192 -46.55 36.67 46.86
N ASP A 193 -46.84 35.39 46.68
CA ASP A 193 -47.33 34.80 45.42
C ASP A 193 -48.72 35.33 45.01
N ASP A 194 -49.49 35.87 45.95
CA ASP A 194 -50.77 36.57 45.72
C ASP A 194 -50.59 38.05 45.28
N GLY A 195 -49.35 38.50 45.11
CA GLY A 195 -48.99 39.89 44.78
C GLY A 195 -49.00 40.85 45.98
N THR A 196 -49.42 40.41 47.17
CA THR A 196 -49.45 41.28 48.36
C THR A 196 -48.04 41.56 48.89
N VAL A 197 -47.84 42.79 49.38
CA VAL A 197 -46.54 43.31 49.82
C VAL A 197 -46.64 43.73 51.28
N SER A 198 -45.66 43.34 52.11
CA SER A 198 -45.71 43.53 53.56
C SER A 198 -44.34 43.94 54.12
N TYR A 199 -44.30 44.98 54.97
CA TYR A 199 -43.04 45.53 55.48
C TYR A 199 -42.38 44.61 56.52
N ILE A 200 -41.06 44.43 56.40
CA ILE A 200 -40.23 43.60 57.30
C ILE A 200 -39.50 44.51 58.30
N ASP A 201 -38.42 45.16 57.85
CA ASP A 201 -37.50 46.00 58.62
C ASP A 201 -36.59 46.85 57.70
N ASN A 202 -35.70 47.64 58.31
CA ASN A 202 -34.69 48.47 57.65
C ASN A 202 -33.27 47.87 57.60
N ARG A 203 -33.15 46.53 57.68
CA ARG A 203 -31.88 45.78 57.87
C ARG A 203 -31.50 44.89 56.69
N GLY A 204 -31.72 45.38 55.48
CA GLY A 204 -31.47 44.66 54.23
C GLY A 204 -30.07 44.79 53.63
N GLU A 205 -29.06 45.27 54.37
CA GLU A 205 -27.72 45.57 53.83
C GLU A 205 -27.05 44.34 53.18
N ARG A 206 -27.34 43.13 53.70
CA ARG A 206 -26.90 41.86 53.09
C ARG A 206 -27.76 41.41 51.91
N ASP A 207 -29.06 41.73 51.91
CA ASP A 207 -30.00 41.29 50.87
C ASP A 207 -29.82 42.05 49.55
N ILE A 208 -29.31 43.30 49.61
CA ILE A 208 -29.10 44.13 48.41
C ILE A 208 -27.69 44.01 47.80
N ALA A 209 -26.78 43.26 48.42
CA ALA A 209 -25.41 43.09 47.94
C ALA A 209 -25.38 42.57 46.49
N LEU A 210 -24.41 43.04 45.70
CA LEU A 210 -24.16 42.51 44.36
C LEU A 210 -23.49 41.12 44.47
N PRO A 211 -23.70 40.23 43.47
CA PRO A 211 -22.93 38.98 43.38
C PRO A 211 -21.42 39.28 43.20
N PRO A 212 -20.54 38.27 43.34
CA PRO A 212 -19.15 38.39 42.93
C PRO A 212 -19.02 38.98 41.53
N ALA A 213 -18.07 39.91 41.35
CA ALA A 213 -17.84 40.57 40.06
C ALA A 213 -17.20 39.64 39.01
N HIS A 214 -16.67 38.50 39.46
CA HIS A 214 -16.04 37.43 38.69
C HIS A 214 -16.64 36.08 39.08
N ASP A 215 -16.83 35.19 38.10
CA ASP A 215 -17.24 33.78 38.33
C ASP A 215 -16.06 32.79 38.21
N PHE A 216 -14.84 33.31 38.15
CA PHE A 216 -13.57 32.60 38.17
C PHE A 216 -12.61 33.25 39.17
N GLU A 217 -11.62 32.50 39.66
CA GLU A 217 -10.61 32.98 40.60
C GLU A 217 -9.31 33.41 39.90
N TRP A 218 -8.67 34.46 40.41
CA TRP A 218 -7.37 34.95 39.93
C TRP A 218 -6.23 34.27 40.68
N LEU A 219 -5.48 33.40 39.99
CA LEU A 219 -4.32 32.71 40.53
C LEU A 219 -3.08 33.59 40.40
N SER A 220 -2.50 34.03 41.53
CA SER A 220 -1.20 34.73 41.52
C SER A 220 -0.08 33.80 41.07
N ALA A 221 0.83 34.30 40.24
CA ALA A 221 2.02 33.57 39.83
C ALA A 221 2.98 33.35 41.01
N THR A 222 3.77 32.28 40.94
CA THR A 222 4.70 31.86 41.99
C THR A 222 6.14 31.75 41.47
N ARG A 223 7.13 31.76 42.39
CA ARG A 223 8.55 31.65 42.01
C ARG A 223 8.92 30.37 41.26
N GLU A 224 8.13 29.30 41.38
CA GLU A 224 8.34 28.05 40.63
C GLU A 224 8.07 28.22 39.13
N GLN A 225 7.31 29.26 38.75
CA GLN A 225 7.01 29.62 37.37
C GLN A 225 8.06 30.56 36.75
N HIS A 226 9.10 30.96 37.47
CA HIS A 226 10.11 31.91 36.98
C HIS A 226 11.19 31.19 36.16
N VAL A 227 11.23 31.44 34.85
CA VAL A 227 12.28 30.94 33.95
C VAL A 227 13.42 31.95 33.89
N ILE A 228 14.62 31.52 34.28
CA ILE A 228 15.80 32.38 34.42
C ILE A 228 16.67 32.32 33.15
N GLY A 229 17.00 33.50 32.62
CA GLY A 229 17.95 33.69 31.52
C GLY A 229 18.13 35.18 31.19
N LYS A 230 18.70 35.49 30.02
CA LYS A 230 18.98 36.88 29.61
C LYS A 230 17.71 37.73 29.52
N HIS A 231 16.62 37.15 29.02
CA HIS A 231 15.25 37.66 29.00
C HIS A 231 14.39 36.74 29.89
N SER A 232 14.54 36.90 31.21
CA SER A 232 13.83 36.11 32.24
C SER A 232 12.34 36.43 32.27
N HIS A 233 11.50 35.41 32.42
CA HIS A 233 10.04 35.55 32.27
C HIS A 233 9.26 34.58 33.17
N VAL A 234 7.98 34.89 33.43
CA VAL A 234 7.05 34.01 34.16
C VAL A 234 6.30 33.10 33.18
N ASN A 235 6.43 31.80 33.38
CA ASN A 235 5.70 30.75 32.66
C ASN A 235 4.27 30.59 33.22
N ILE A 236 3.28 30.89 32.38
CA ILE A 236 1.87 30.68 32.65
C ILE A 236 1.38 29.47 31.85
N LEU A 237 1.14 28.36 32.56
CA LEU A 237 0.53 27.12 32.05
C LEU A 237 1.25 26.48 30.85
N ASP A 238 2.58 26.60 30.77
CA ASP A 238 3.42 26.14 29.65
C ASP A 238 2.97 26.67 28.27
N THR A 239 2.18 27.75 28.27
CA THR A 239 1.50 28.32 27.10
C THR A 239 1.92 29.76 26.82
N LEU A 240 2.23 30.52 27.88
CA LEU A 240 2.57 31.94 27.82
C LEU A 240 3.77 32.25 28.70
N PHE A 241 4.58 33.21 28.25
CA PHE A 241 5.80 33.61 28.92
C PHE A 241 5.81 35.13 29.02
N VAL A 242 5.56 35.65 30.22
CA VAL A 242 5.35 37.08 30.49
C VAL A 242 6.62 37.69 31.11
N GLU A 243 7.16 38.73 30.51
CA GLU A 243 8.27 39.51 31.07
C GLU A 243 7.88 40.98 31.25
N SER A 244 8.53 41.64 32.21
CA SER A 244 8.39 43.07 32.49
C SER A 244 9.76 43.78 32.53
N ILE A 245 10.79 43.16 31.95
CA ILE A 245 12.20 43.51 32.13
C ILE A 245 12.71 44.25 30.88
N GLY A 246 13.12 45.51 31.03
CA GLY A 246 13.70 46.31 29.94
C GLY A 246 12.98 47.63 29.64
N GLY A 247 11.85 47.91 30.30
CA GLY A 247 11.01 49.08 30.03
C GLY A 247 9.70 48.78 29.32
N ASP A 248 9.40 47.51 29.09
CA ASP A 248 8.16 47.01 28.50
C ASP A 248 7.59 45.80 29.27
N LEU A 249 6.27 45.67 29.22
CA LEU A 249 5.52 44.46 29.53
C LEU A 249 5.32 43.70 28.21
N THR A 250 6.01 42.56 28.08
CA THR A 250 6.03 41.75 26.85
C THR A 250 5.53 40.33 27.11
N VAL A 251 4.71 39.81 26.20
CA VAL A 251 4.09 38.48 26.28
C VAL A 251 4.53 37.64 25.10
N LYS A 252 5.12 36.47 25.37
CA LYS A 252 5.62 35.51 24.38
C LYS A 252 4.84 34.19 24.45
N ILE A 253 4.94 33.40 23.38
CA ILE A 253 4.33 32.05 23.25
C ILE A 253 5.38 30.92 23.13
N GLU A 254 6.66 31.28 23.05
CA GLU A 254 7.78 30.33 23.03
C GLU A 254 8.62 30.52 24.30
N ASN A 255 9.04 29.42 24.92
CA ASN A 255 9.93 29.43 26.07
C ASN A 255 11.36 29.74 25.62
N ASN A 256 11.65 31.03 25.42
CA ASN A 256 12.93 31.52 24.92
C ASN A 256 13.42 32.69 25.79
N THR A 257 14.62 32.55 26.35
CA THR A 257 15.27 33.55 27.19
C THR A 257 16.36 34.36 26.46
N ASP A 258 16.64 34.09 25.18
CA ASP A 258 17.71 34.76 24.44
C ASP A 258 17.23 36.02 23.69
N THR A 259 15.93 36.08 23.40
CA THR A 259 15.25 37.17 22.69
C THR A 259 14.11 37.80 23.51
N GLY A 260 13.88 39.10 23.32
CA GLY A 260 12.79 39.88 23.93
C GLY A 260 11.60 40.13 23.00
N LEU A 261 11.46 39.40 21.89
CA LEU A 261 10.37 39.61 20.93
C LEU A 261 9.15 38.76 21.30
N GLY A 262 8.08 39.41 21.76
CA GLY A 262 6.79 38.78 22.03
C GLY A 262 5.73 39.01 20.94
N ILE A 263 4.55 38.43 21.16
CA ILE A 263 3.33 38.66 20.36
C ILE A 263 2.57 39.93 20.81
N TYR A 264 2.95 40.50 21.95
CA TYR A 264 2.41 41.74 22.52
C TYR A 264 3.49 42.43 23.35
N ALA A 265 3.56 43.76 23.27
CA ALA A 265 4.46 44.61 24.04
C ALA A 265 3.79 45.96 24.35
N GLU A 266 3.91 46.44 25.59
CA GLU A 266 3.37 47.73 26.05
C GLU A 266 4.38 48.37 27.03
N PRO A 267 4.76 49.65 26.90
CA PRO A 267 5.79 50.26 27.76
C PRO A 267 5.41 50.23 29.25
N ALA A 268 6.40 50.14 30.14
CA ALA A 268 6.27 50.18 31.59
C ALA A 268 6.90 51.47 32.17
N GLU A 269 6.38 51.99 33.28
CA GLU A 269 6.84 53.26 33.86
C GLU A 269 8.26 53.17 34.49
N ASP A 270 8.63 52.03 35.08
CA ASP A 270 9.98 51.80 35.64
C ASP A 270 10.75 50.75 34.82
N ALA A 271 11.75 51.22 34.06
CA ALA A 271 12.58 50.36 33.21
C ALA A 271 13.54 49.43 33.98
N ASN A 272 13.71 49.63 35.30
CA ASN A 272 14.67 48.88 36.12
C ASN A 272 14.00 47.83 37.04
N GLN A 273 12.74 47.48 36.78
CA GLN A 273 12.03 46.45 37.55
C GLN A 273 12.55 45.02 37.28
N SER A 274 12.56 44.17 38.32
CA SER A 274 12.84 42.74 38.17
C SER A 274 11.55 41.91 38.07
N LEU A 275 11.69 40.63 37.71
CA LEU A 275 10.57 39.69 37.60
C LEU A 275 9.81 39.44 38.92
N ASN A 276 10.38 39.79 40.08
CA ASN A 276 9.68 39.68 41.38
C ASN A 276 8.88 40.95 41.73
N ASP A 277 9.09 42.06 41.01
CA ASP A 277 8.57 43.37 41.38
C ASP A 277 7.22 43.72 40.73
N ALA A 278 6.82 42.94 39.72
CA ALA A 278 5.51 43.01 39.07
C ALA A 278 4.53 41.97 39.66
N GLU A 279 3.32 42.40 40.01
CA GLU A 279 2.26 41.49 40.49
C GLU A 279 1.56 40.85 39.27
N ILE A 280 1.91 39.60 38.96
CA ILE A 280 1.28 38.82 37.87
C ILE A 280 0.28 37.82 38.47
N ALA A 281 -0.95 37.80 37.94
CA ALA A 281 -1.97 36.79 38.21
C ALA A 281 -2.69 36.38 36.91
N TYR A 282 -3.27 35.19 36.89
CA TYR A 282 -3.93 34.64 35.71
C TYR A 282 -5.20 33.84 36.04
N ALA A 283 -6.06 33.65 35.04
CA ALA A 283 -7.20 32.74 35.09
C ALA A 283 -7.35 32.02 33.73
N ALA A 284 -7.67 30.73 33.74
CA ALA A 284 -7.90 29.95 32.53
C ALA A 284 -9.42 29.71 32.34
N VAL A 285 -9.96 30.18 31.22
CA VAL A 285 -11.39 30.11 30.89
C VAL A 285 -11.52 29.47 29.51
N GLY A 286 -11.50 28.13 29.48
CA GLY A 286 -11.46 27.34 28.25
C GLY A 286 -10.22 27.63 27.41
N GLU A 287 -10.42 28.11 26.17
CA GLU A 287 -9.33 28.52 25.26
C GLU A 287 -8.82 29.96 25.50
N LEU A 288 -9.34 30.67 26.51
CA LEU A 288 -8.87 31.99 26.91
C LEU A 288 -7.97 31.90 28.15
N ILE A 289 -6.82 32.57 28.13
CA ILE A 289 -6.02 32.86 29.33
C ILE A 289 -6.16 34.36 29.63
N LEU A 290 -6.77 34.68 30.76
CA LEU A 290 -6.86 36.04 31.27
C LEU A 290 -5.62 36.31 32.12
N LEU A 291 -4.99 37.46 31.93
CA LEU A 291 -3.87 37.94 32.75
C LEU A 291 -4.24 39.26 33.43
N ARG A 292 -3.79 39.42 34.67
CA ARG A 292 -3.72 40.68 35.40
C ARG A 292 -2.26 40.92 35.73
N VAL A 293 -1.65 41.93 35.12
CA VAL A 293 -0.26 42.32 35.36
C VAL A 293 -0.23 43.74 35.91
N LYS A 294 0.35 43.94 37.07
CA LYS A 294 0.64 45.27 37.61
C LYS A 294 2.15 45.44 37.69
N PRO A 295 2.78 46.23 36.79
CA PRO A 295 4.20 46.50 36.84
C PRO A 295 4.60 47.21 38.14
N TYR A 296 5.91 47.22 38.41
CA TYR A 296 6.47 47.83 39.61
C TYR A 296 6.13 49.32 39.70
N ARG A 297 5.69 49.77 40.88
CA ARG A 297 5.29 51.14 41.23
C ARG A 297 4.09 51.73 40.46
N GLU A 298 3.62 51.11 39.39
CA GLU A 298 2.41 51.53 38.68
C GLU A 298 1.17 51.43 39.58
N THR A 299 0.28 52.43 39.46
CA THR A 299 -0.96 52.50 40.24
C THR A 299 -2.10 51.68 39.64
N GLN A 300 -2.02 51.35 38.35
CA GLN A 300 -3.04 50.63 37.60
C GLN A 300 -2.58 49.19 37.30
N SER A 301 -3.54 48.25 37.29
CA SER A 301 -3.30 46.88 36.85
C SER A 301 -3.78 46.71 35.42
N ARG A 302 -2.94 46.14 34.56
CA ARG A 302 -3.19 45.92 33.14
C ARG A 302 -3.84 44.56 32.97
N TYR A 303 -5.04 44.53 32.43
CA TYR A 303 -5.71 43.28 32.08
C TYR A 303 -5.53 42.96 30.60
N LEU A 304 -5.17 41.69 30.33
CA LEU A 304 -4.90 41.14 29.00
C LEU A 304 -5.71 39.85 28.82
N VAL A 305 -6.17 39.59 27.60
CA VAL A 305 -6.84 38.33 27.21
C VAL A 305 -6.06 37.70 26.09
N TYR A 306 -5.45 36.55 26.36
CA TYR A 306 -4.81 35.71 25.34
C TYR A 306 -5.78 34.65 24.82
N VAL A 307 -5.83 34.51 23.50
CA VAL A 307 -6.65 33.53 22.80
C VAL A 307 -5.74 32.41 22.28
N ARG A 308 -5.84 31.20 22.86
CA ARG A 308 -4.99 30.05 22.47
C ARG A 308 -5.12 29.70 20.99
N ARG A 309 -6.34 29.78 20.44
CA ARG A 309 -6.67 29.44 19.05
C ARG A 309 -6.02 30.37 18.01
N THR A 310 -5.92 31.67 18.27
CA THR A 310 -5.37 32.66 17.32
C THR A 310 -3.96 33.11 17.68
N GLN A 311 -3.46 32.76 18.87
CA GLN A 311 -2.19 33.20 19.43
C GLN A 311 -2.07 34.74 19.54
N GLN A 312 -3.19 35.42 19.82
CA GLN A 312 -3.26 36.88 19.96
C GLN A 312 -3.56 37.28 21.41
N VAL A 313 -3.09 38.47 21.80
CA VAL A 313 -3.35 39.12 23.08
C VAL A 313 -4.17 40.39 22.85
N LEU A 314 -5.23 40.59 23.63
CA LEU A 314 -6.11 41.76 23.60
C LEU A 314 -6.00 42.53 24.93
N ARG A 315 -5.89 43.86 24.86
CA ARG A 315 -5.77 44.76 26.02
C ARG A 315 -7.17 45.24 26.45
N VAL A 316 -7.69 44.76 27.59
CA VAL A 316 -9.11 44.94 27.97
C VAL A 316 -9.31 45.11 29.48
N ASP A 317 -9.11 46.33 30.00
CA ASP A 317 -9.21 46.61 31.45
C ASP A 317 -10.60 46.42 32.07
N ALA A 318 -11.66 46.46 31.26
CA ALA A 318 -13.03 46.25 31.73
C ALA A 318 -13.21 44.89 32.45
N ILE A 319 -12.47 43.84 32.04
CA ILE A 319 -12.56 42.52 32.68
C ILE A 319 -12.07 42.55 34.13
N GLY A 320 -11.20 43.51 34.48
CA GLY A 320 -10.67 43.68 35.84
C GLY A 320 -11.68 44.23 36.84
N ARG A 321 -12.70 44.96 36.36
CA ARG A 321 -13.81 45.43 37.19
C ARG A 321 -14.87 44.36 37.38
N SER A 322 -15.31 43.73 36.30
CA SER A 322 -16.26 42.62 36.35
C SER A 322 -16.22 41.83 35.05
N CYS A 323 -16.20 40.50 35.15
CA CYS A 323 -16.15 39.60 34.01
C CYS A 323 -16.75 38.25 34.38
N VAL A 324 -17.71 37.77 33.59
CA VAL A 324 -18.40 36.49 33.83
C VAL A 324 -18.46 35.67 32.54
N GLN A 325 -18.62 34.36 32.69
CA GLN A 325 -18.63 33.43 31.56
C GLN A 325 -19.95 33.49 30.78
N LEU A 326 -19.82 33.35 29.45
CA LEU A 326 -20.92 33.10 28.54
C LEU A 326 -21.41 31.65 28.68
N PRO A 327 -22.66 31.34 28.29
CA PRO A 327 -23.19 29.97 28.39
C PRO A 327 -22.44 28.99 27.50
N GLU A 328 -22.49 27.70 27.85
CA GLU A 328 -21.89 26.59 27.08
C GLU A 328 -20.41 26.84 26.71
N ASP A 329 -19.64 27.42 27.65
CA ASP A 329 -18.24 27.85 27.55
C ASP A 329 -17.92 28.81 26.37
N HIS A 330 -18.91 29.48 25.78
CA HIS A 330 -18.69 30.28 24.55
C HIS A 330 -17.61 31.37 24.64
N GLY A 331 -17.29 31.84 25.85
CA GLY A 331 -16.28 32.87 26.11
C GLY A 331 -16.61 33.66 27.38
N ILE A 332 -16.27 34.95 27.37
CA ILE A 332 -16.51 35.88 28.49
C ILE A 332 -17.30 37.12 28.07
N VAL A 333 -18.04 37.69 29.02
CA VAL A 333 -18.76 38.97 28.91
C VAL A 333 -18.45 39.84 30.12
N PHE A 334 -18.30 41.13 29.86
CA PHE A 334 -17.90 42.18 30.79
C PHE A 334 -18.62 43.47 30.40
N PRO A 335 -18.64 44.53 31.24
CA PRO A 335 -19.47 45.70 30.95
C PRO A 335 -19.20 46.35 29.60
N GLY A 336 -17.93 46.37 29.17
CA GLY A 336 -17.49 46.92 27.88
C GLY A 336 -17.69 46.03 26.66
N GLY A 337 -18.23 44.81 26.78
CA GLY A 337 -18.42 43.91 25.63
C GLY A 337 -18.23 42.41 25.92
N TYR A 338 -17.85 41.66 24.89
CA TYR A 338 -17.62 40.21 24.97
C TYR A 338 -16.45 39.74 24.11
N ILE A 339 -15.85 38.61 24.49
CA ILE A 339 -14.80 37.89 23.76
C ILE A 339 -15.16 36.40 23.74
N LEU A 340 -15.24 35.79 22.57
CA LEU A 340 -15.49 34.36 22.38
C LEU A 340 -14.19 33.55 22.47
N GLN A 341 -14.30 32.23 22.69
CA GLN A 341 -13.17 31.30 22.54
C GLN A 341 -12.55 31.29 21.12
N SER A 342 -13.27 31.78 20.10
CA SER A 342 -12.71 31.97 18.74
C SER A 342 -11.71 33.13 18.66
N GLY A 343 -11.67 34.01 19.67
CA GLY A 343 -10.96 35.29 19.66
C GLY A 343 -11.77 36.44 19.05
N GLU A 344 -12.93 36.15 18.45
CA GLU A 344 -13.86 37.18 18.02
C GLU A 344 -14.43 37.92 19.23
N HIS A 345 -14.56 39.24 19.08
CA HIS A 345 -14.94 40.11 20.17
C HIS A 345 -15.69 41.33 19.64
N ARG A 346 -16.49 41.93 20.51
CA ARG A 346 -17.10 43.24 20.27
C ARG A 346 -16.92 44.08 21.52
N LEU A 347 -16.21 45.19 21.37
CA LEU A 347 -16.03 46.19 22.41
C LEU A 347 -16.95 47.38 22.10
N PHE A 348 -17.48 48.01 23.14
CA PHE A 348 -18.30 49.22 23.06
C PHE A 348 -17.58 50.34 23.82
N SER A 349 -17.21 51.40 23.10
CA SER A 349 -16.46 52.54 23.66
C SER A 349 -17.30 53.43 24.57
N ASP A 350 -18.60 53.54 24.29
CA ASP A 350 -19.44 54.63 24.77
C ASP A 350 -20.22 54.26 26.07
N LEU A 351 -19.71 53.28 26.83
CA LEU A 351 -20.36 52.76 28.03
C LEU A 351 -19.76 53.34 29.32
N PRO A 352 -20.57 53.54 30.38
CA PRO A 352 -20.07 54.04 31.67
C PRO A 352 -18.96 53.16 32.27
N THR A 353 -18.03 53.77 33.01
CA THR A 353 -17.01 53.04 33.77
C THR A 353 -17.57 52.45 35.08
N ASP A 354 -16.78 51.59 35.72
CA ASP A 354 -17.02 51.08 37.09
C ASP A 354 -18.35 50.33 37.31
N LEU A 355 -18.89 49.79 36.22
CA LEU A 355 -20.01 48.87 36.17
C LEU A 355 -19.65 47.49 36.76
N GLN A 356 -20.52 46.94 37.60
CA GLN A 356 -20.37 45.62 38.24
C GLN A 356 -21.54 44.68 37.86
N PHE A 357 -21.29 43.38 37.76
CA PHE A 357 -22.33 42.39 37.47
C PHE A 357 -23.44 42.38 38.54
N LYS A 358 -24.71 42.55 38.13
CA LYS A 358 -25.89 42.52 39.02
C LYS A 358 -26.68 41.22 38.92
N ARG A 359 -26.90 40.71 37.71
CA ARG A 359 -27.52 39.37 37.47
C ARG A 359 -27.40 38.91 36.01
N ARG A 360 -27.57 37.60 35.81
CA ARG A 360 -27.88 36.95 34.54
C ARG A 360 -29.36 36.53 34.55
N VAL A 361 -30.05 36.66 33.42
CA VAL A 361 -31.43 36.16 33.21
C VAL A 361 -31.45 35.36 31.91
N LEU A 362 -32.03 34.15 31.93
CA LEU A 362 -32.17 33.29 30.76
C LEU A 362 -33.54 33.53 30.11
N SER A 363 -33.67 33.49 28.78
CA SER A 363 -34.98 33.39 28.13
C SER A 363 -35.55 31.98 28.31
N PRO A 364 -36.86 31.79 28.59
CA PRO A 364 -37.47 30.46 28.66
C PRO A 364 -37.37 29.66 27.35
N ASN A 365 -37.27 30.35 26.21
CA ASN A 365 -37.00 29.74 24.91
C ASN A 365 -35.59 29.13 24.84
N GLY A 366 -34.64 29.60 25.65
CA GLY A 366 -33.25 29.14 25.69
C GLY A 366 -32.33 29.76 24.64
N GLU A 367 -32.82 30.71 23.85
CA GLU A 367 -32.08 31.38 22.77
C GLU A 367 -31.18 32.51 23.26
N ASP A 368 -31.56 33.18 24.35
CA ASP A 368 -31.02 34.48 24.71
C ASP A 368 -30.75 34.57 26.20
N VAL A 369 -29.71 35.31 26.55
CA VAL A 369 -29.30 35.53 27.93
C VAL A 369 -28.99 37.01 28.14
N LEU A 370 -29.75 37.62 29.04
CA LEU A 370 -29.55 39.00 29.46
C LEU A 370 -28.53 39.04 30.60
N TYR A 371 -27.39 39.67 30.34
CA TYR A 371 -26.43 40.07 31.37
C TYR A 371 -26.73 41.52 31.78
N VAL A 372 -26.91 41.76 33.08
CA VAL A 372 -27.15 43.10 33.63
C VAL A 372 -25.98 43.52 34.48
N PHE A 373 -25.33 44.61 34.09
CA PHE A 373 -24.33 45.31 34.87
C PHE A 373 -24.93 46.59 35.47
N TYR A 374 -24.36 47.08 36.58
CA TYR A 374 -24.83 48.25 37.34
C TYR A 374 -23.66 49.06 37.87
N GLY A 375 -23.67 50.38 37.64
CA GLY A 375 -22.73 51.32 38.23
C GLY A 375 -23.33 51.90 39.51
N VAL A 376 -22.77 51.54 40.67
CA VAL A 376 -23.31 51.89 41.99
C VAL A 376 -23.35 53.41 42.22
N GLU A 377 -22.36 54.14 41.72
CA GLU A 377 -22.25 55.58 41.82
C GLU A 377 -23.18 56.33 40.84
N PRO A 378 -23.07 56.17 39.50
CA PRO A 378 -23.96 56.85 38.56
C PRO A 378 -25.41 56.33 38.59
N GLY A 379 -25.66 55.12 39.11
CA GLY A 379 -26.99 54.51 39.13
C GLY A 379 -27.42 53.88 37.80
N ILE A 380 -26.53 53.81 36.82
CA ILE A 380 -26.84 53.33 35.47
C ILE A 380 -26.75 51.80 35.39
N TYR A 381 -27.73 51.19 34.74
CA TYR A 381 -27.75 49.82 34.28
C TYR A 381 -27.32 49.71 32.82
N VAL A 382 -26.55 48.66 32.52
CA VAL A 382 -26.24 48.25 31.15
C VAL A 382 -26.77 46.84 30.95
N LEU A 383 -27.69 46.70 30.00
CA LEU A 383 -28.35 45.45 29.64
C LEU A 383 -27.75 44.93 28.33
N LEU A 384 -27.11 43.76 28.41
CA LEU A 384 -26.46 43.08 27.28
C LEU A 384 -27.19 41.77 26.96
N THR A 385 -27.96 41.76 25.87
CA THR A 385 -28.59 40.55 25.33
C THR A 385 -27.57 39.74 24.52
N TYR A 386 -27.32 38.50 24.93
CA TYR A 386 -26.47 37.54 24.22
C TYR A 386 -27.30 36.42 23.59
N ASN A 387 -27.23 36.27 22.27
CA ASN A 387 -27.91 35.18 21.56
C ASN A 387 -26.99 33.95 21.42
N LEU A 388 -27.47 32.77 21.83
CA LEU A 388 -26.69 31.53 21.83
C LEU A 388 -26.42 30.99 20.43
N ILE A 389 -27.34 31.14 19.47
CA ILE A 389 -27.19 30.59 18.11
C ILE A 389 -26.12 31.38 17.34
N ASN A 390 -26.28 32.71 17.30
CA ASN A 390 -25.41 33.62 16.55
C ASN A 390 -24.11 33.97 17.31
N LYS A 391 -24.04 33.64 18.60
CA LYS A 391 -22.93 33.93 19.53
C LYS A 391 -22.57 35.41 19.64
N SER A 392 -23.57 36.29 19.51
CA SER A 392 -23.38 37.74 19.41
C SER A 392 -24.12 38.52 20.50
N LEU A 393 -23.53 39.62 20.95
CA LEU A 393 -24.26 40.68 21.67
C LEU A 393 -25.00 41.61 20.70
N GLU A 394 -26.24 41.96 21.05
CA GLU A 394 -27.01 43.06 20.48
C GLU A 394 -26.39 44.44 20.83
N GLN A 395 -27.09 45.55 20.52
CA GLN A 395 -26.69 46.86 21.03
C GLN A 395 -27.00 46.97 22.54
N PRO A 396 -26.07 47.49 23.38
CA PRO A 396 -26.31 47.68 24.80
C PRO A 396 -27.50 48.59 25.07
N LEU A 397 -28.44 48.15 25.91
CA LEU A 397 -29.54 48.98 26.38
C LEU A 397 -29.13 49.66 27.69
N LEU A 398 -28.97 50.99 27.63
CA LEU A 398 -28.69 51.84 28.78
C LEU A 398 -29.98 52.27 29.46
N ALA A 399 -30.03 52.21 30.79
CA ALA A 399 -31.18 52.68 31.57
C ALA A 399 -30.75 53.07 33.01
N GLN A 400 -31.36 54.08 33.61
CA GLN A 400 -31.20 54.41 35.03
C GLN A 400 -32.15 53.58 35.93
N GLY A 401 -33.11 52.87 35.34
CA GLY A 401 -33.97 51.91 36.04
C GLY A 401 -34.68 50.99 35.05
N TYR A 402 -35.02 49.76 35.45
CA TYR A 402 -35.77 48.86 34.56
C TYR A 402 -36.68 47.87 35.29
N ALA A 403 -37.89 47.75 34.75
CA ALA A 403 -38.96 46.89 35.23
C ALA A 403 -39.30 45.83 34.17
N ARG A 404 -39.43 44.56 34.58
CA ARG A 404 -39.74 43.43 33.69
C ARG A 404 -41.05 42.77 34.10
N TYR A 405 -42.02 42.75 33.20
CA TYR A 405 -43.30 42.08 33.35
C TYR A 405 -43.19 40.57 33.09
N GLY A 406 -44.17 39.78 33.54
CA GLY A 406 -44.16 38.32 33.36
C GLY A 406 -44.31 37.87 31.91
N ASP A 407 -44.97 38.68 31.08
CA ASP A 407 -45.26 38.44 29.65
C ASP A 407 -44.08 38.74 28.71
N GLY A 408 -42.90 39.08 29.25
CA GLY A 408 -41.70 39.43 28.49
C GLY A 408 -41.58 40.92 28.15
N ARG A 409 -42.56 41.76 28.48
CA ARG A 409 -42.41 43.21 28.33
C ARG A 409 -41.41 43.79 29.34
N MET A 410 -40.66 44.79 28.94
CA MET A 410 -39.69 45.49 29.77
C MET A 410 -39.82 47.00 29.62
N MET A 411 -40.04 47.70 30.74
CA MET A 411 -40.00 49.17 30.77
C MET A 411 -38.59 49.61 31.18
N LEU A 412 -37.91 50.33 30.29
CA LEU A 412 -36.65 51.01 30.56
C LEU A 412 -36.91 52.47 30.90
N PHE A 413 -36.27 52.98 31.94
CA PHE A 413 -36.21 54.41 32.25
C PHE A 413 -34.86 54.97 31.81
N THR A 414 -34.88 56.04 31.01
CA THR A 414 -33.69 56.75 30.53
C THR A 414 -33.74 58.22 30.95
N ALA A 415 -32.78 58.66 31.76
CA ALA A 415 -32.58 60.07 32.07
C ALA A 415 -31.89 60.78 30.89
N GLU A 416 -32.43 61.91 30.45
CA GLU A 416 -31.86 62.70 29.34
C GLU A 416 -30.78 63.69 29.83
N SER A 417 -30.77 64.04 31.12
CA SER A 417 -29.69 64.74 31.83
C SER A 417 -29.77 64.47 33.35
N ASP A 418 -28.74 64.87 34.10
CA ASP A 418 -28.72 64.84 35.57
C ASP A 418 -29.46 66.03 36.22
N GLU A 419 -30.10 66.91 35.42
CA GLU A 419 -30.83 68.07 35.95
C GLU A 419 -32.21 67.68 36.52
N PRO A 420 -32.67 68.27 37.64
CA PRO A 420 -33.97 67.94 38.23
C PRO A 420 -35.17 68.28 37.30
N THR A 421 -35.83 67.26 36.77
CA THR A 421 -36.94 67.38 35.80
C THR A 421 -38.24 66.77 36.34
N ARG A 422 -39.38 67.02 35.65
CA ARG A 422 -40.70 66.47 36.02
C ARG A 422 -41.23 65.37 35.09
N ASN A 423 -40.65 65.24 33.90
CA ASN A 423 -41.12 64.34 32.85
C ASN A 423 -39.99 63.37 32.52
N HIS A 424 -40.15 62.12 32.91
CA HIS A 424 -39.10 61.10 32.84
C HIS A 424 -39.38 60.18 31.67
N ALA A 425 -38.47 60.18 30.67
CA ALA A 425 -38.65 59.41 29.44
C ALA A 425 -38.53 57.90 29.71
N MET A 426 -39.50 57.13 29.23
CA MET A 426 -39.56 55.69 29.39
C MET A 426 -39.83 54.98 28.06
N GLN A 427 -39.29 53.78 27.92
CA GLN A 427 -39.37 52.97 26.71
C GLN A 427 -39.90 51.58 27.06
N LEU A 428 -41.02 51.19 26.45
CA LEU A 428 -41.61 49.87 26.59
C LEU A 428 -41.12 48.97 25.45
N TRP A 429 -40.36 47.94 25.79
CA TRP A 429 -39.82 46.94 24.87
C TRP A 429 -40.55 45.61 25.03
N GLN A 430 -40.75 44.88 23.94
CA GLN A 430 -40.98 43.43 23.97
C GLN A 430 -39.62 42.73 24.01
N THR A 431 -39.48 41.72 24.87
CA THR A 431 -38.23 40.98 25.06
C THR A 431 -38.49 39.48 25.19
N PRO A 432 -37.51 38.60 24.86
CA PRO A 432 -37.65 37.15 25.06
C PRO A 432 -37.56 36.72 26.53
N PHE A 433 -37.48 37.67 27.48
CA PHE A 433 -37.29 37.39 28.90
C PHE A 433 -38.62 37.32 29.65
N LEU A 434 -39.47 36.34 29.33
CA LEU A 434 -40.70 36.04 30.08
C LEU A 434 -40.41 35.50 31.50
N SER A 435 -41.41 35.44 32.39
CA SER A 435 -41.29 34.70 33.65
C SER A 435 -41.52 33.20 33.44
N GLU A 436 -40.94 32.37 34.32
CA GLU A 436 -41.10 30.91 34.27
C GLU A 436 -42.58 30.52 34.42
N ASP A 437 -43.33 31.19 35.32
CA ASP A 437 -44.78 30.99 35.50
C ASP A 437 -45.61 31.34 34.25
N HIS A 438 -45.14 32.28 33.42
CA HIS A 438 -45.83 32.67 32.19
C HIS A 438 -45.52 31.70 31.05
N ALA A 439 -44.26 31.27 30.92
CA ALA A 439 -43.86 30.24 29.98
C ALA A 439 -44.53 28.89 30.28
N ALA A 440 -44.61 28.50 31.56
CA ALA A 440 -45.23 27.25 32.00
C ALA A 440 -46.76 27.16 31.78
N ARG A 441 -47.42 28.29 31.47
CA ARG A 441 -48.85 28.34 31.09
C ARG A 441 -49.08 28.05 29.60
N GLN A 442 -48.04 27.99 28.78
CA GLN A 442 -48.16 27.61 27.37
C GLN A 442 -48.41 26.10 27.21
N ALA A 443 -49.17 25.72 26.19
CA ALA A 443 -49.52 24.31 25.97
C ALA A 443 -48.28 23.49 25.51
N PRO A 444 -48.06 22.28 26.06
CA PRO A 444 -46.91 21.45 25.70
C PRO A 444 -47.03 20.91 24.27
N ARG A 445 -46.10 21.32 23.40
CA ARG A 445 -46.05 20.96 21.98
C ARG A 445 -45.64 19.49 21.79
N GLN A 446 -46.36 18.76 20.92
CA GLN A 446 -46.23 17.29 20.74
C GLN A 446 -45.45 16.86 19.47
N SER A 447 -44.94 17.83 18.70
CA SER A 447 -44.13 17.60 17.50
C SER A 447 -42.78 16.94 17.80
N PHE A 448 -42.01 16.63 16.75
CA PHE A 448 -40.63 16.15 16.90
C PHE A 448 -39.75 17.18 17.66
N PHE A 449 -39.79 18.44 17.24
CA PHE A 449 -39.03 19.52 17.89
C PHE A 449 -39.55 19.86 19.29
N GLY A 450 -40.87 19.81 19.51
CA GLY A 450 -41.51 20.00 20.82
C GLY A 450 -41.06 18.97 21.86
N LYS A 451 -40.83 17.72 21.45
CA LYS A 451 -40.33 16.63 22.31
C LYS A 451 -38.84 16.74 22.67
N ILE A 452 -38.04 17.41 21.85
CA ILE A 452 -36.63 17.71 22.14
C ILE A 452 -36.52 18.97 23.01
N GLY A 453 -37.38 19.96 22.76
CA GLY A 453 -37.40 21.25 23.45
C GLY A 453 -36.46 22.27 22.82
N ASN A 454 -36.89 23.53 22.75
CA ASN A 454 -36.18 24.58 21.99
C ASN A 454 -34.73 24.77 22.45
N ARG A 455 -34.49 24.85 23.78
CA ARG A 455 -33.15 25.05 24.35
C ARG A 455 -32.13 24.02 23.87
N GLU A 456 -32.53 22.77 23.66
CA GLU A 456 -31.61 21.70 23.24
C GLU A 456 -31.35 21.76 21.72
N LEU A 457 -32.36 22.13 20.93
CA LEU A 457 -32.20 22.42 19.50
C LEU A 457 -31.30 23.65 19.26
N VAL A 458 -31.42 24.67 20.11
CA VAL A 458 -30.61 25.90 20.09
C VAL A 458 -29.14 25.59 20.34
N ARG A 459 -28.82 24.74 21.32
CA ARG A 459 -27.46 24.29 21.62
C ARG A 459 -26.85 23.53 20.43
N GLY A 460 -27.57 22.54 19.89
CA GLY A 460 -27.13 21.80 18.71
C GLY A 460 -26.92 22.70 17.49
N LEU A 461 -27.82 23.65 17.22
CA LEU A 461 -27.66 24.66 16.16
C LEU A 461 -26.42 25.54 16.37
N SER A 462 -26.18 25.98 17.61
CA SER A 462 -25.02 26.78 17.98
C SER A 462 -23.69 26.05 17.74
N GLU A 463 -23.61 24.77 18.11
CA GLU A 463 -22.44 23.93 17.82
C GLU A 463 -22.29 23.65 16.32
N LEU A 464 -23.38 23.39 15.58
CA LEU A 464 -23.36 23.19 14.12
C LEU A 464 -22.81 24.41 13.38
N TYR A 465 -23.27 25.62 13.72
CA TYR A 465 -22.74 26.86 13.15
C TYR A 465 -21.28 27.09 13.56
N SER A 466 -20.90 26.77 14.81
CA SER A 466 -19.51 26.89 15.29
C SER A 466 -18.54 25.99 14.54
N LEU A 467 -18.95 24.75 14.24
CA LEU A 467 -18.20 23.78 13.46
C LEU A 467 -18.04 24.25 11.99
N ALA A 468 -19.17 24.60 11.35
CA ALA A 468 -19.20 25.12 9.99
C ALA A 468 -18.36 26.39 9.82
N LYS A 469 -18.33 27.26 10.84
CA LYS A 469 -17.50 28.47 10.87
C LYS A 469 -16.02 28.15 11.05
N SER A 470 -15.67 27.28 12.00
CA SER A 470 -14.29 26.87 12.26
C SER A 470 -13.62 26.18 11.07
N VAL A 471 -14.41 25.51 10.21
CA VAL A 471 -13.97 25.03 8.90
C VAL A 471 -13.70 26.20 7.94
N ARG A 472 -14.67 27.11 7.73
CA ARG A 472 -14.53 28.24 6.78
C ARG A 472 -13.36 29.16 7.09
N GLU A 473 -13.03 29.36 8.36
CA GLU A 473 -11.84 30.15 8.77
C GLU A 473 -10.52 29.57 8.23
N GLN A 474 -10.47 28.27 7.88
CA GLN A 474 -9.29 27.63 7.28
C GLN A 474 -9.11 27.95 5.79
N ASP A 475 -10.10 28.55 5.13
CA ASP A 475 -9.97 29.10 3.77
C ASP A 475 -9.27 30.47 3.82
N GLY A 476 -9.53 31.27 4.87
CA GLY A 476 -9.02 32.64 5.03
C GLY A 476 -7.56 32.76 5.47
N SER A 477 -6.95 31.68 5.97
CA SER A 477 -5.50 31.66 6.23
C SER A 477 -4.73 31.69 4.91
N SER A 478 -3.93 32.73 4.70
CA SER A 478 -3.17 32.91 3.47
C SER A 478 -2.14 31.80 3.29
N ASN A 479 -1.87 31.40 2.04
CA ASN A 479 -1.03 30.24 1.73
C ASN A 479 0.42 30.34 2.23
N ALA A 480 0.85 31.49 2.77
CA ALA A 480 2.12 31.67 3.47
C ALA A 480 2.18 30.98 4.86
N LYS A 481 1.05 30.66 5.49
CA LYS A 481 1.01 29.96 6.79
C LYS A 481 -0.01 28.82 6.75
N LEU A 482 0.46 27.58 6.59
CA LEU A 482 -0.41 26.41 6.72
C LEU A 482 -1.06 26.38 8.13
N PRO A 483 -2.35 25.99 8.24
CA PRO A 483 -2.99 25.75 9.54
C PRO A 483 -2.19 24.73 10.36
N SER A 484 -2.18 24.89 11.69
CA SER A 484 -1.51 23.93 12.57
C SER A 484 -2.31 22.62 12.63
N ARG A 485 -1.61 21.50 12.84
CA ARG A 485 -2.19 20.14 12.99
C ARG A 485 -3.37 20.09 13.97
N PHE A 486 -3.26 20.86 15.06
CA PHE A 486 -4.27 21.06 16.10
C PHE A 486 -5.62 21.53 15.56
N VAL A 487 -5.66 22.32 14.48
CA VAL A 487 -6.89 22.81 13.85
C VAL A 487 -7.75 21.64 13.32
N TYR A 488 -7.17 20.78 12.50
CA TYR A 488 -7.91 19.65 11.89
C TYR A 488 -8.30 18.61 12.95
N GLU A 489 -7.47 18.42 13.97
CA GLU A 489 -7.77 17.60 15.14
C GLU A 489 -8.93 18.18 15.97
N ALA A 490 -8.94 19.50 16.23
CA ALA A 490 -10.01 20.19 16.95
C ALA A 490 -11.34 20.14 16.18
N ILE A 491 -11.33 20.35 14.86
CA ILE A 491 -12.51 20.21 13.99
C ILE A 491 -13.07 18.78 14.06
N ALA A 492 -12.21 17.75 13.95
CA ALA A 492 -12.65 16.36 14.05
C ALA A 492 -13.15 15.98 15.45
N LYS A 493 -12.58 16.56 16.51
CA LYS A 493 -13.01 16.37 17.91
C LYS A 493 -14.36 17.04 18.18
N GLN A 494 -14.55 18.28 17.74
CA GLN A 494 -15.82 19.01 17.86
C GLN A 494 -16.94 18.31 17.10
N ALA A 495 -16.68 17.91 15.85
CA ALA A 495 -17.65 17.18 15.04
C ALA A 495 -18.07 15.84 15.66
N ARG A 496 -17.16 15.14 16.36
CA ARG A 496 -17.51 13.93 17.13
C ARG A 496 -18.39 14.26 18.34
N HIS A 497 -17.98 15.22 19.18
CA HIS A 497 -18.77 15.65 20.34
C HIS A 497 -20.21 15.99 19.96
N LEU A 498 -20.37 16.71 18.85
CA LEU A 498 -21.65 17.13 18.31
C LEU A 498 -22.56 15.94 17.94
N ILE A 499 -22.01 14.85 17.38
CA ILE A 499 -22.77 13.61 17.10
C ILE A 499 -23.10 12.86 18.39
N ASP A 500 -22.12 12.74 19.31
CA ASP A 500 -22.27 11.98 20.55
C ASP A 500 -23.27 12.64 21.53
N ALA A 501 -23.37 13.97 21.52
CA ALA A 501 -24.29 14.75 22.37
C ALA A 501 -25.73 14.80 21.84
N TYR A 502 -25.92 15.11 20.55
CA TYR A 502 -27.25 15.40 19.99
C TYR A 502 -27.78 14.25 19.14
N TYR A 503 -28.29 13.20 19.80
CA TYR A 503 -28.84 11.99 19.16
C TYR A 503 -29.88 12.24 18.04
N TRP A 504 -30.56 13.39 18.07
CA TRP A 504 -31.61 13.75 17.12
C TRP A 504 -31.08 14.22 15.75
N LEU A 505 -29.77 14.48 15.60
CA LEU A 505 -29.15 14.90 14.33
C LEU A 505 -29.18 13.82 13.23
N SER A 506 -29.33 12.55 13.60
CA SER A 506 -29.50 11.45 12.64
C SER A 506 -30.94 11.25 12.18
N ALA A 507 -31.89 12.07 12.65
CA ALA A 507 -33.29 11.96 12.26
C ALA A 507 -33.57 12.59 10.89
N GLU A 508 -34.58 12.07 10.19
CA GLU A 508 -35.06 12.60 8.91
C GLU A 508 -35.56 14.05 9.05
N GLN A 509 -36.20 14.38 10.18
CA GLN A 509 -36.65 15.73 10.51
C GLN A 509 -35.49 16.72 10.70
N ALA A 510 -34.30 16.23 11.06
CA ALA A 510 -33.05 17.00 11.10
C ALA A 510 -32.30 16.98 9.74
N ARG A 511 -32.96 16.53 8.66
CA ARG A 511 -32.42 16.40 7.29
C ARG A 511 -31.14 15.54 7.23
N GLU A 512 -31.06 14.55 8.13
CA GLU A 512 -29.93 13.63 8.32
C GLU A 512 -28.57 14.31 8.51
N ILE A 513 -28.53 15.54 9.06
CA ILE A 513 -27.30 16.36 9.15
C ILE A 513 -26.13 15.67 9.87
N GLY A 514 -26.41 14.72 10.78
CA GLY A 514 -25.39 13.88 11.41
C GLY A 514 -24.53 13.08 10.42
N LYS A 515 -25.06 12.70 9.25
CA LYS A 515 -24.28 12.02 8.18
C LYS A 515 -23.25 12.95 7.56
N ASP A 516 -23.57 14.23 7.38
CA ASP A 516 -22.64 15.21 6.80
C ASP A 516 -21.55 15.57 7.81
N VAL A 517 -21.90 15.69 9.09
CA VAL A 517 -20.94 15.85 10.20
C VAL A 517 -20.01 14.64 10.28
N GLN A 518 -20.53 13.41 10.11
CA GLN A 518 -19.71 12.21 10.08
C GLN A 518 -18.76 12.18 8.87
N SER A 519 -19.22 12.58 7.68
CA SER A 519 -18.35 12.74 6.50
C SER A 519 -17.31 13.85 6.71
N LEU A 520 -17.63 14.93 7.41
CA LEU A 520 -16.67 15.97 7.80
C LEU A 520 -15.57 15.40 8.73
N ILE A 521 -15.88 14.49 9.67
CA ILE A 521 -14.87 13.80 10.50
C ILE A 521 -13.91 12.99 9.62
N GLU A 522 -14.43 12.28 8.62
CA GLU A 522 -13.62 11.48 7.69
C GLU A 522 -12.72 12.37 6.82
N VAL A 523 -13.26 13.46 6.26
CA VAL A 523 -12.49 14.41 5.45
C VAL A 523 -11.46 15.15 6.30
N ALA A 524 -11.79 15.58 7.52
CA ALA A 524 -10.84 16.24 8.42
C ALA A 524 -9.66 15.34 8.79
N ARG A 525 -9.92 14.03 9.00
CA ARG A 525 -8.86 13.03 9.23
C ARG A 525 -7.99 12.80 8.01
N ALA A 526 -8.60 12.64 6.82
CA ALA A 526 -7.84 12.52 5.58
C ALA A 526 -6.97 13.76 5.29
N THR A 527 -7.48 14.96 5.60
CA THR A 527 -6.70 16.21 5.53
C THR A 527 -5.52 16.21 6.49
N LEU A 528 -5.69 15.68 7.71
CA LEU A 528 -4.60 15.57 8.71
C LEU A 528 -3.54 14.55 8.29
N ASP A 529 -3.95 13.37 7.81
CA ASP A 529 -3.02 12.34 7.30
C ASP A 529 -2.20 12.84 6.09
N GLU A 530 -2.80 13.68 5.23
CA GLU A 530 -2.09 14.31 4.11
C GLU A 530 -1.24 15.52 4.54
N PHE A 531 -1.69 16.28 5.54
CA PHE A 531 -0.91 17.36 6.16
C PHE A 531 0.41 16.83 6.74
N ASP A 532 0.37 15.73 7.51
CA ASP A 532 1.57 15.15 8.11
C ASP A 532 2.59 14.69 7.04
N LYS A 533 2.12 14.23 5.87
CA LYS A 533 2.99 13.92 4.70
C LYS A 533 3.59 15.18 4.07
N VAL A 534 2.78 16.22 3.82
CA VAL A 534 3.25 17.48 3.24
C VAL A 534 4.26 18.15 4.17
N ALA A 535 4.01 18.15 5.49
CA ALA A 535 4.93 18.64 6.51
C ALA A 535 6.26 17.87 6.52
N ALA A 536 6.23 16.53 6.38
CA ALA A 536 7.43 15.71 6.27
C ALA A 536 8.26 16.03 5.00
N ILE A 537 7.60 16.21 3.84
CA ILE A 537 8.29 16.58 2.59
C ILE A 537 8.89 17.99 2.71
N GLN A 538 8.15 18.97 3.27
CA GLN A 538 8.68 20.32 3.52
C GLN A 538 9.86 20.30 4.51
N SER A 539 9.81 19.48 5.56
CA SER A 539 10.92 19.32 6.51
C SER A 539 12.16 18.77 5.81
N GLN A 540 12.01 17.76 4.95
CA GLN A 540 13.13 17.21 4.18
C GLN A 540 13.65 18.19 3.12
N ALA A 541 12.79 18.97 2.45
CA ALA A 541 13.22 20.00 1.52
C ALA A 541 14.05 21.11 2.21
N ARG A 542 13.59 21.61 3.36
CA ARG A 542 14.35 22.56 4.20
C ARG A 542 15.68 21.99 4.66
N LYS A 543 15.72 20.70 5.05
CA LYS A 543 16.96 20.02 5.47
C LYS A 543 17.95 19.87 4.31
N THR A 544 17.49 19.49 3.12
CA THR A 544 18.32 19.45 1.90
C THR A 544 18.87 20.84 1.59
N LEU A 545 18.02 21.87 1.60
CA LEU A 545 18.44 23.26 1.37
C LEU A 545 19.53 23.72 2.37
N GLN A 546 19.36 23.45 3.67
CA GLN A 546 20.36 23.76 4.70
C GLN A 546 21.69 23.02 4.48
N GLN A 547 21.66 21.77 3.99
CA GLN A 547 22.87 21.02 3.64
C GLN A 547 23.57 21.60 2.41
N THR A 548 22.82 22.06 1.40
CA THR A 548 23.38 22.73 0.22
C THR A 548 23.90 24.12 0.55
N GLU A 549 23.23 24.89 1.42
CA GLU A 549 23.77 26.14 1.96
C GLU A 549 25.10 25.93 2.68
N PHE A 550 25.22 24.85 3.47
CA PHE A 550 26.46 24.54 4.18
C PHE A 550 27.58 24.19 3.19
N ALA A 551 27.30 23.35 2.19
CA ALA A 551 28.26 22.99 1.14
C ALA A 551 28.71 24.21 0.31
N GLN A 552 27.79 25.13 0.01
CA GLN A 552 28.10 26.40 -0.67
C GLN A 552 28.99 27.29 0.19
N LYS A 553 28.63 27.52 1.47
CA LYS A 553 29.45 28.30 2.42
C LYS A 553 30.85 27.69 2.62
N GLN A 554 30.95 26.36 2.65
CA GLN A 554 32.23 25.66 2.71
C GLN A 554 33.04 25.89 1.43
N LEU A 555 32.48 25.68 0.24
CA LEU A 555 33.18 25.90 -1.03
C LEU A 555 33.65 27.36 -1.19
N LEU A 556 32.84 28.35 -0.79
CA LEU A 556 33.24 29.75 -0.79
C LEU A 556 34.37 30.03 0.22
N THR A 557 34.35 29.41 1.39
CA THR A 557 35.40 29.54 2.40
C THR A 557 36.72 28.89 1.95
N GLU A 558 36.66 27.70 1.34
CA GLU A 558 37.81 27.02 0.73
C GLU A 558 38.38 27.85 -0.43
N THR A 559 37.53 28.42 -1.29
CA THR A 559 37.93 29.29 -2.40
C THR A 559 38.53 30.62 -1.91
N ALA A 560 38.01 31.20 -0.83
CA ALA A 560 38.56 32.41 -0.23
C ALA A 560 39.91 32.18 0.47
N SER A 561 40.13 30.99 1.03
CA SER A 561 41.37 30.61 1.75
C SER A 561 42.42 29.89 0.89
N ARG A 562 42.08 29.52 -0.36
CA ARG A 562 42.98 28.85 -1.30
C ARG A 562 44.25 29.67 -1.58
N LEU A 563 45.39 29.00 -1.56
CA LEU A 563 46.65 29.54 -2.07
C LEU A 563 46.70 29.37 -3.58
N TRP A 564 46.98 30.45 -4.31
CA TRP A 564 46.98 30.48 -5.78
C TRP A 564 48.45 30.53 -6.26
N HIS A 565 48.95 29.40 -6.76
CA HIS A 565 50.37 29.19 -7.06
C HIS A 565 50.65 28.66 -8.47
N ALA A 566 49.63 28.23 -9.21
CA ALA A 566 49.68 27.89 -10.63
C ALA A 566 48.32 28.16 -11.32
N PRO A 567 48.28 28.36 -12.64
CA PRO A 567 47.03 28.56 -13.37
C PRO A 567 45.98 27.45 -13.17
N GLY A 568 46.41 26.20 -12.95
CA GLY A 568 45.52 25.07 -12.69
C GLY A 568 44.73 25.14 -11.36
N ASP A 569 45.18 25.95 -10.38
CA ASP A 569 44.42 26.18 -9.15
C ASP A 569 43.08 26.87 -9.44
N PHE A 570 43.09 27.81 -10.39
CA PHE A 570 41.93 28.59 -10.83
C PHE A 570 40.92 27.74 -11.60
N ILE A 571 41.39 26.92 -12.54
CA ILE A 571 40.54 25.98 -13.31
C ILE A 571 39.81 25.06 -12.33
N THR A 572 40.55 24.42 -11.42
CA THR A 572 39.99 23.49 -10.43
C THR A 572 38.90 24.16 -9.56
N ALA A 573 39.10 25.41 -9.13
CA ALA A 573 38.11 26.14 -8.34
C ALA A 573 36.84 26.49 -9.15
N LEU A 574 37.00 26.88 -10.42
CA LEU A 574 35.89 27.19 -11.32
C LEU A 574 35.05 25.94 -11.63
N ASP A 575 35.68 24.78 -11.83
CA ASP A 575 34.99 23.50 -12.03
C ASP A 575 34.19 23.08 -10.79
N GLN A 576 34.77 23.24 -9.59
CA GLN A 576 34.08 22.96 -8.32
C GLN A 576 32.84 23.87 -8.13
N ILE A 577 32.94 25.15 -8.49
CA ILE A 577 31.81 26.09 -8.49
C ILE A 577 30.75 25.65 -9.51
N ARG A 578 31.13 25.38 -10.76
CA ARG A 578 30.21 24.96 -11.84
C ARG A 578 29.46 23.66 -11.49
N LEU A 579 30.14 22.70 -10.87
CA LEU A 579 29.51 21.46 -10.39
C LEU A 579 28.42 21.74 -9.35
N LEU A 580 28.67 22.62 -8.38
CA LEU A 580 27.68 22.95 -7.35
C LEU A 580 26.49 23.76 -7.91
N ARG A 581 26.74 24.67 -8.87
CA ARG A 581 25.69 25.38 -9.62
C ARG A 581 24.79 24.42 -10.44
N GLY A 582 25.38 23.35 -11.00
CA GLY A 582 24.65 22.23 -11.59
C GLY A 582 23.74 21.50 -10.57
N GLN A 583 24.26 21.21 -9.37
CA GLN A 583 23.48 20.58 -8.29
C GLN A 583 22.33 21.47 -7.81
N LEU A 584 22.56 22.77 -7.62
CA LEU A 584 21.51 23.76 -7.30
C LEU A 584 20.40 23.78 -8.35
N THR A 585 20.73 23.54 -9.62
CA THR A 585 19.73 23.50 -10.70
C THR A 585 18.87 22.24 -10.62
N GLY A 586 19.44 21.06 -10.36
CA GLY A 586 18.66 19.84 -10.14
C GLY A 586 17.74 19.90 -8.92
N LEU A 587 18.10 20.65 -7.88
CA LEU A 587 17.24 20.85 -6.70
C LEU A 587 15.97 21.69 -6.98
N LYS A 588 15.93 22.46 -8.07
CA LYS A 588 14.75 23.27 -8.45
C LYS A 588 13.53 22.40 -8.82
N GLU A 589 13.77 21.14 -9.22
CA GLU A 589 12.71 20.17 -9.54
C GLU A 589 12.11 19.49 -8.29
N GLN A 590 12.71 19.66 -7.10
CA GLN A 590 12.19 19.04 -5.88
C GLN A 590 10.95 19.78 -5.35
N ARG A 591 9.84 19.04 -5.18
CA ARG A 591 8.57 19.58 -4.66
C ARG A 591 8.75 20.23 -3.28
N TYR A 592 8.17 21.43 -3.11
CA TYR A 592 8.26 22.29 -1.92
C TYR A 592 9.68 22.79 -1.58
N MET A 593 10.60 22.82 -2.55
CA MET A 593 11.90 23.49 -2.41
C MET A 593 11.75 25.01 -2.52
N ASP A 594 12.60 25.76 -1.81
CA ASP A 594 12.65 27.23 -1.92
C ASP A 594 13.50 27.63 -3.15
N VAL A 595 12.82 27.78 -4.29
CA VAL A 595 13.44 28.16 -5.56
C VAL A 595 14.04 29.57 -5.50
N ALA A 596 13.48 30.49 -4.70
CA ALA A 596 14.01 31.84 -4.55
C ALA A 596 15.33 31.84 -3.77
N ARG A 597 15.42 31.05 -2.68
CA ARG A 597 16.68 30.89 -1.95
C ARG A 597 17.72 30.10 -2.74
N LEU A 598 17.33 29.08 -3.51
CA LEU A 598 18.23 28.40 -4.47
C LEU A 598 18.78 29.37 -5.54
N HIS A 599 17.96 30.33 -6.01
CA HIS A 599 18.43 31.35 -6.96
C HIS A 599 19.50 32.23 -6.31
N ALA A 600 19.26 32.74 -5.11
CA ALA A 600 20.25 33.55 -4.38
C ALA A 600 21.58 32.81 -4.14
N LEU A 601 21.54 31.50 -3.86
CA LEU A 601 22.75 30.68 -3.74
C LEU A 601 23.50 30.52 -5.06
N ASP A 602 22.79 30.45 -6.20
CA ASP A 602 23.40 30.42 -7.53
C ASP A 602 23.96 31.81 -7.91
N ASP A 603 23.31 32.91 -7.52
CA ASP A 603 23.82 34.28 -7.69
C ASP A 603 25.10 34.53 -6.86
N GLU A 604 25.12 34.05 -5.61
CA GLU A 604 26.31 34.07 -4.74
C GLU A 604 27.47 33.29 -5.41
N LEU A 605 27.22 32.08 -5.92
CA LEU A 605 28.21 31.28 -6.64
C LEU A 605 28.62 31.87 -7.99
N ALA A 606 27.72 32.48 -8.76
CA ALA A 606 28.03 33.13 -10.03
C ALA A 606 28.82 34.43 -9.84
N THR A 607 28.65 35.11 -8.70
CA THR A 607 29.47 36.25 -8.29
C THR A 607 30.89 35.81 -7.93
N GLU A 608 31.03 34.68 -7.23
CA GLU A 608 32.33 34.10 -6.92
C GLU A 608 33.02 33.46 -8.14
N GLU A 609 32.27 32.87 -9.08
CA GLU A 609 32.80 32.43 -10.38
C GLU A 609 33.45 33.61 -11.12
N LYS A 610 32.76 34.77 -11.18
CA LYS A 610 33.32 36.01 -11.75
C LYS A 610 34.55 36.49 -10.98
N ARG A 611 34.50 36.53 -9.65
CA ARG A 611 35.64 36.98 -8.81
C ARG A 611 36.88 36.11 -9.01
N VAL A 612 36.71 34.78 -9.06
CA VAL A 612 37.81 33.84 -9.34
C VAL A 612 38.33 34.08 -10.75
N ALA A 613 37.46 34.19 -11.75
CA ALA A 613 37.84 34.37 -13.15
C ALA A 613 38.55 35.72 -13.43
N GLU A 614 38.11 36.82 -12.82
CA GLU A 614 38.83 38.12 -12.84
C GLU A 614 40.21 38.00 -12.17
N ARG A 615 40.29 37.31 -11.04
CA ARG A 615 41.55 37.04 -10.33
C ARG A 615 42.49 36.13 -11.12
N THR A 616 41.96 35.23 -11.96
CA THR A 616 42.74 34.47 -12.94
C THR A 616 43.42 35.43 -13.91
N VAL A 617 42.70 36.40 -14.49
CA VAL A 617 43.29 37.39 -15.42
C VAL A 617 44.37 38.23 -14.73
N GLN A 618 44.16 38.64 -13.47
CA GLN A 618 45.17 39.35 -12.65
C GLN A 618 46.38 38.49 -12.24
N PHE A 619 46.25 37.16 -12.31
CA PHE A 619 47.37 36.24 -12.13
C PHE A 619 48.14 36.07 -13.43
N LEU A 620 47.44 35.77 -14.54
CA LEU A 620 48.02 35.58 -15.88
C LEU A 620 48.68 36.86 -16.43
N SER A 621 48.33 38.04 -15.91
CA SER A 621 48.94 39.33 -16.30
C SER A 621 50.32 39.60 -15.67
N ARG A 622 50.89 38.64 -14.92
CA ARG A 622 52.21 38.78 -14.29
C ARG A 622 53.29 38.09 -15.11
N ASP A 623 54.47 38.69 -15.14
CA ASP A 623 55.62 38.16 -15.89
C ASP A 623 56.14 36.81 -15.34
N ASP A 624 55.80 36.45 -14.09
CA ASP A 624 56.16 35.18 -13.45
C ASP A 624 55.11 34.04 -13.63
N ALA A 625 53.90 34.36 -14.11
CA ALA A 625 52.73 33.47 -14.05
C ALA A 625 52.89 32.14 -14.80
N PHE A 626 53.71 32.13 -15.86
CA PHE A 626 53.93 30.99 -16.75
C PHE A 626 55.31 30.34 -16.61
N VAL A 627 56.19 30.83 -15.72
CA VAL A 627 57.59 30.37 -15.62
C VAL A 627 57.69 28.86 -15.44
N LYS A 628 56.90 28.27 -14.53
CA LYS A 628 56.84 26.81 -14.30
C LYS A 628 56.45 26.04 -15.56
N ILE A 629 55.56 26.59 -16.39
CA ILE A 629 55.11 25.95 -17.63
C ILE A 629 56.24 25.98 -18.66
N HIS A 630 56.98 27.09 -18.79
CA HIS A 630 58.18 27.11 -19.65
C HIS A 630 59.28 26.16 -19.13
N GLU A 631 59.49 26.02 -17.82
CA GLU A 631 60.42 25.03 -17.24
C GLU A 631 60.03 23.58 -17.60
N GLU A 632 58.74 23.24 -17.54
CA GLU A 632 58.24 21.91 -17.93
C GLU A 632 58.32 21.69 -19.46
N VAL A 633 57.97 22.70 -20.26
CA VAL A 633 58.07 22.66 -21.74
C VAL A 633 59.52 22.52 -22.20
N ALA A 634 60.47 23.24 -21.60
CA ALA A 634 61.90 23.12 -21.87
C ALA A 634 62.44 21.73 -21.49
N LYS A 635 61.97 21.15 -20.38
CA LYS A 635 62.29 19.79 -19.97
C LYS A 635 61.83 18.76 -21.02
N PHE A 636 60.59 18.83 -21.48
CA PHE A 636 60.10 17.94 -22.55
C PHE A 636 60.88 18.11 -23.87
N SER A 637 61.25 19.35 -24.22
CA SER A 637 62.12 19.65 -25.38
C SER A 637 63.46 18.91 -25.33
N SER A 638 64.15 18.97 -24.18
CA SER A 638 65.43 18.26 -23.99
C SER A 638 65.33 16.73 -24.09
N GLN A 639 64.17 16.15 -23.78
CA GLN A 639 63.94 14.71 -23.83
C GLN A 639 63.62 14.22 -25.24
N LEU A 640 62.92 15.02 -26.04
CA LEU A 640 62.38 14.65 -27.36
C LEU A 640 63.45 14.08 -28.32
N GLY A 641 64.67 14.60 -28.26
CA GLY A 641 65.78 14.21 -29.15
C GLY A 641 66.39 12.83 -28.85
N SER A 642 66.16 12.25 -27.66
CA SER A 642 66.76 10.97 -27.25
C SER A 642 65.86 9.74 -27.46
N LEU A 643 64.56 9.95 -27.72
CA LEU A 643 63.56 8.87 -27.79
C LEU A 643 63.67 8.13 -29.13
N GLN A 644 63.59 6.79 -29.11
CA GLN A 644 63.80 5.95 -30.30
C GLN A 644 62.56 5.15 -30.71
N THR A 645 61.55 5.04 -29.86
CA THR A 645 60.30 4.33 -30.16
C THR A 645 59.07 5.21 -30.00
N THR A 646 57.99 4.85 -30.70
CA THR A 646 56.68 5.52 -30.59
C THR A 646 56.03 5.33 -29.21
N ALA A 647 56.37 4.26 -28.48
CA ALA A 647 55.88 4.00 -27.12
C ALA A 647 56.50 4.93 -26.07
N GLU A 648 57.80 5.22 -26.16
CA GLU A 648 58.47 6.20 -25.28
C GLU A 648 57.97 7.63 -25.49
N LEU A 649 57.44 7.93 -26.68
CA LEU A 649 56.85 9.22 -27.03
C LEU A 649 55.49 9.47 -26.34
N ALA A 650 54.76 8.41 -25.97
CA ALA A 650 53.37 8.48 -25.52
C ALA A 650 53.14 9.25 -24.19
N PRO A 651 53.85 8.98 -23.07
CA PRO A 651 53.62 9.70 -21.82
C PRO A 651 54.06 11.18 -21.90
N VAL A 652 55.00 11.51 -22.79
CA VAL A 652 55.34 12.90 -23.11
C VAL A 652 54.19 13.56 -23.88
N TYR A 653 53.55 12.84 -24.81
CA TYR A 653 52.38 13.33 -25.54
C TYR A 653 51.16 13.54 -24.62
N GLU A 654 50.87 12.62 -23.68
CA GLU A 654 49.81 12.82 -22.67
C GLU A 654 50.07 14.04 -21.76
N ALA A 655 51.32 14.26 -21.35
CA ALA A 655 51.68 15.44 -20.59
C ALA A 655 51.48 16.73 -21.43
N LEU A 656 52.01 16.76 -22.65
CA LEU A 656 51.84 17.89 -23.58
C LEU A 656 50.36 18.17 -23.88
N ASP A 657 49.53 17.14 -24.02
CA ASP A 657 48.08 17.30 -24.24
C ASP A 657 47.34 17.74 -22.97
N LYS A 658 47.78 17.34 -21.76
CA LYS A 658 47.25 17.88 -20.50
C LYS A 658 47.63 19.36 -20.30
N HIS A 659 48.85 19.75 -20.66
CA HIS A 659 49.24 21.16 -20.67
C HIS A 659 48.51 21.95 -21.76
N ALA A 660 48.27 21.35 -22.94
CA ALA A 660 47.41 21.93 -23.97
C ALA A 660 46.00 22.16 -23.46
N HIS A 661 45.34 21.14 -22.87
CA HIS A 661 43.98 21.27 -22.35
C HIS A 661 43.85 22.32 -21.24
N ASN A 662 44.86 22.44 -20.35
CA ASN A 662 44.92 23.53 -19.38
C ASN A 662 45.04 24.92 -20.06
N LEU A 663 45.81 25.03 -21.14
CA LEU A 663 45.94 26.28 -21.92
C LEU A 663 44.69 26.56 -22.77
N ASP A 664 44.02 25.53 -23.29
CA ASP A 664 42.74 25.63 -23.99
C ASP A 664 41.67 26.16 -23.03
N GLY A 665 41.58 25.61 -21.81
CA GLY A 665 40.68 26.11 -20.76
C GLY A 665 40.99 27.55 -20.32
N LEU A 666 42.28 27.93 -20.22
CA LEU A 666 42.66 29.33 -19.98
C LEU A 666 42.27 30.24 -21.15
N THR A 667 42.32 29.73 -22.39
CA THR A 667 41.94 30.46 -23.61
C THR A 667 40.42 30.61 -23.72
N GLU A 668 39.64 29.58 -23.38
CA GLU A 668 38.18 29.62 -23.29
C GLU A 668 37.72 30.59 -22.20
N LEU A 669 38.39 30.59 -21.04
CA LEU A 669 38.16 31.59 -19.99
C LEU A 669 38.48 33.02 -20.47
N LEU A 670 39.58 33.23 -21.19
CA LEU A 670 39.92 34.55 -21.77
C LEU A 670 39.00 35.00 -22.92
N GLY A 671 38.37 34.05 -23.62
CA GLY A 671 37.36 34.29 -24.65
C GLY A 671 35.97 34.59 -24.08
N THR A 672 35.61 33.96 -22.97
CA THR A 672 34.34 34.19 -22.26
C THR A 672 34.39 35.39 -21.30
N LEU A 673 35.58 35.77 -20.82
CA LEU A 673 35.76 36.95 -19.97
C LEU A 673 35.79 38.26 -20.75
N ALA A 674 34.98 39.22 -20.31
CA ALA A 674 34.95 40.60 -20.78
C ALA A 674 36.11 41.44 -20.23
N VAL A 675 37.36 40.98 -20.40
CA VAL A 675 38.58 41.76 -20.10
C VAL A 675 38.51 43.11 -20.82
N GLY A 676 38.43 44.20 -20.05
CA GLY A 676 38.22 45.56 -20.57
C GLY A 676 39.44 46.18 -21.26
N ASP A 677 40.64 45.77 -20.89
CA ASP A 677 41.87 46.16 -21.58
C ASP A 677 42.18 45.17 -22.72
N ALA A 678 41.92 45.60 -23.95
CA ALA A 678 42.24 44.82 -25.14
C ALA A 678 43.75 44.57 -25.29
N SER A 679 44.61 45.50 -24.88
CA SER A 679 46.07 45.36 -24.97
C SER A 679 46.61 44.34 -23.96
N LEU A 680 46.01 44.27 -22.77
CA LEU A 680 46.29 43.23 -21.78
C LEU A 680 45.82 41.86 -22.27
N ARG A 681 44.59 41.77 -22.81
CA ARG A 681 44.10 40.51 -23.40
C ARG A 681 45.02 40.06 -24.54
N THR A 682 45.40 40.95 -25.46
CA THR A 682 46.34 40.62 -26.55
C THR A 682 47.68 40.16 -25.99
N ARG A 683 48.27 40.83 -24.98
CA ARG A 683 49.54 40.36 -24.39
C ARG A 683 49.43 38.98 -23.75
N ILE A 684 48.38 38.71 -22.97
CA ILE A 684 48.19 37.39 -22.35
C ILE A 684 47.93 36.33 -23.44
N LEU A 685 47.15 36.65 -24.47
CA LEU A 685 46.95 35.78 -25.63
C LEU A 685 48.21 35.60 -26.48
N ASP A 686 49.11 36.58 -26.57
CA ASP A 686 50.41 36.48 -27.25
C ASP A 686 51.39 35.63 -26.43
N THR A 687 51.41 35.77 -25.10
CA THR A 687 52.20 34.91 -24.21
C THR A 687 51.68 33.47 -24.22
N ILE A 688 50.36 33.28 -24.11
CA ILE A 688 49.72 31.97 -24.28
C ILE A 688 49.98 31.44 -25.69
N SER A 689 49.82 32.23 -26.76
CA SER A 689 50.11 31.80 -28.14
C SER A 689 51.59 31.51 -28.37
N GLY A 690 52.49 32.17 -27.65
CA GLY A 690 53.92 31.88 -27.63
C GLY A 690 54.19 30.51 -26.99
N ILE A 691 53.67 30.28 -25.79
CA ILE A 691 53.73 28.97 -25.10
C ILE A 691 53.05 27.89 -25.95
N TYR A 692 51.91 28.20 -26.57
CA TYR A 692 51.13 27.28 -27.41
C TYR A 692 51.82 27.06 -28.76
N ALA A 693 52.64 28.00 -29.26
CA ALA A 693 53.50 27.83 -30.42
C ALA A 693 54.78 27.05 -30.08
N GLU A 694 55.36 27.20 -28.87
CA GLU A 694 56.43 26.32 -28.37
C GLU A 694 55.90 24.90 -28.17
N LEU A 695 54.74 24.76 -27.53
CA LEU A 695 54.04 23.49 -27.30
C LEU A 695 53.58 22.85 -28.62
N ASN A 696 53.06 23.61 -29.58
CA ASN A 696 52.69 23.09 -30.89
C ASN A 696 53.91 22.87 -31.79
N LYS A 697 55.01 23.60 -31.62
CA LYS A 697 56.29 23.27 -32.26
C LYS A 697 56.83 21.96 -31.70
N LEU A 698 56.75 21.73 -30.39
CA LEU A 698 57.14 20.45 -29.77
C LEU A 698 56.19 19.30 -30.14
N ARG A 699 54.88 19.54 -30.21
CA ARG A 699 53.91 18.58 -30.76
C ARG A 699 54.13 18.37 -32.27
N ALA A 700 54.60 19.37 -33.02
CA ALA A 700 54.92 19.25 -34.45
C ALA A 700 56.27 18.56 -34.68
N GLU A 701 57.28 18.77 -33.85
CA GLU A 701 58.55 18.05 -33.85
C GLU A 701 58.33 16.59 -33.40
N ALA A 702 57.49 16.36 -32.39
CA ALA A 702 57.02 15.03 -32.01
C ALA A 702 56.22 14.36 -33.14
N ARG A 703 55.31 15.08 -33.80
CA ARG A 703 54.54 14.57 -34.96
C ARG A 703 55.39 14.38 -36.21
N LEU A 704 56.42 15.18 -36.44
CA LEU A 704 57.38 15.02 -37.55
C LEU A 704 58.32 13.85 -37.26
N ARG A 705 58.78 13.68 -36.02
CA ARG A 705 59.52 12.49 -35.59
C ARG A 705 58.65 11.24 -35.73
N ARG A 706 57.37 11.33 -35.33
CA ARG A 706 56.35 10.30 -35.54
C ARG A 706 56.11 10.03 -37.04
N LYS A 707 56.06 11.05 -37.92
CA LYS A 707 55.88 10.87 -39.38
C LYS A 707 57.16 10.37 -40.07
N GLN A 708 58.35 10.67 -39.56
CA GLN A 708 59.63 10.10 -40.05
C GLN A 708 59.79 8.63 -39.68
N LEU A 709 59.46 8.25 -38.44
CA LEU A 709 59.40 6.85 -38.01
C LEU A 709 58.28 6.13 -38.79
N SER A 710 57.06 6.69 -38.75
CA SER A 710 55.89 6.11 -39.39
C SER A 710 56.00 6.06 -40.92
N GLN A 711 56.67 6.95 -41.65
CA GLN A 711 56.79 6.81 -43.12
C GLN A 711 57.66 5.63 -43.58
N GLY A 712 58.64 5.21 -42.76
CA GLY A 712 59.37 3.95 -42.99
C GLY A 712 58.51 2.73 -42.66
N GLU A 713 57.59 2.88 -41.71
CA GLU A 713 56.63 1.85 -41.33
C GLU A 713 55.42 1.81 -42.30
N SER A 714 54.97 2.94 -42.87
CA SER A 714 53.55 3.19 -43.22
C SER A 714 52.99 2.41 -44.39
N ALA A 715 53.84 1.88 -45.29
CA ALA A 715 53.37 0.97 -46.33
C ALA A 715 53.08 -0.43 -45.76
N ALA A 716 53.94 -0.90 -44.85
CA ALA A 716 53.66 -2.09 -44.05
C ALA A 716 52.61 -1.78 -42.97
N GLU A 717 52.58 -0.57 -42.42
CA GLU A 717 51.60 -0.13 -41.44
C GLU A 717 50.21 -0.02 -42.07
N PHE A 718 50.00 0.51 -43.28
CA PHE A 718 48.66 0.51 -43.88
C PHE A 718 48.16 -0.91 -44.15
N ALA A 719 48.99 -1.76 -44.77
CA ALA A 719 48.65 -3.16 -44.99
C ALA A 719 48.43 -3.94 -43.67
N ALA A 720 49.16 -3.60 -42.61
CA ALA A 720 48.99 -4.19 -41.28
C ALA A 720 47.82 -3.57 -40.50
N GLN A 721 47.50 -2.29 -40.67
CA GLN A 721 46.44 -1.55 -39.97
C GLN A 721 45.08 -1.84 -40.61
N LEU A 722 44.99 -1.95 -41.94
CA LEU A 722 43.76 -2.42 -42.61
C LEU A 722 43.49 -3.90 -42.29
N LYS A 723 44.56 -4.71 -42.09
CA LYS A 723 44.47 -6.11 -41.64
C LYS A 723 44.21 -6.26 -40.14
N LEU A 724 44.79 -5.40 -39.30
CA LEU A 724 44.48 -5.28 -37.87
C LEU A 724 43.09 -4.68 -37.67
N PHE A 725 42.60 -3.86 -38.61
CA PHE A 725 41.23 -3.38 -38.66
C PHE A 725 40.27 -4.48 -39.10
N ALA A 726 40.64 -5.33 -40.07
CA ALA A 726 39.88 -6.55 -40.33
C ALA A 726 39.82 -7.44 -39.07
N GLN A 727 40.95 -7.64 -38.38
CA GLN A 727 41.01 -8.37 -37.11
C GLN A 727 40.32 -7.63 -35.94
N SER A 728 40.22 -6.30 -35.95
CA SER A 728 39.49 -5.53 -34.94
C SER A 728 38.00 -5.49 -35.23
N VAL A 729 37.58 -5.57 -36.49
CA VAL A 729 36.20 -5.87 -36.91
C VAL A 729 35.83 -7.29 -36.45
N ASP A 730 36.66 -8.29 -36.73
CA ASP A 730 36.42 -9.67 -36.29
C ASP A 730 36.36 -9.75 -34.75
N SER A 731 37.35 -9.18 -34.04
CA SER A 731 37.36 -9.16 -32.57
C SER A 731 36.28 -8.26 -31.97
N ALA A 732 35.84 -7.20 -32.64
CA ALA A 732 34.70 -6.40 -32.21
C ALA A 732 33.38 -7.13 -32.48
N LEU A 733 33.27 -7.96 -33.51
CA LEU A 733 32.15 -8.86 -33.74
C LEU A 733 32.12 -10.00 -32.72
N GLU A 734 33.26 -10.42 -32.18
CA GLU A 734 33.34 -11.31 -31.00
C GLU A 734 32.95 -10.58 -29.70
N GLN A 735 33.47 -9.36 -29.47
CA GLN A 735 33.18 -8.52 -28.29
C GLN A 735 31.77 -7.91 -28.31
N ALA A 736 31.10 -7.87 -29.47
CA ALA A 736 29.71 -7.49 -29.65
C ALA A 736 28.80 -8.58 -29.04
N ALA A 737 28.65 -8.51 -27.73
CA ALA A 737 27.81 -9.41 -26.93
C ALA A 737 26.43 -8.80 -26.57
N THR A 738 26.21 -7.50 -26.84
CA THR A 738 24.90 -6.85 -26.72
C THR A 738 24.61 -5.95 -27.94
N PRO A 739 23.33 -5.67 -28.25
CA PRO A 739 22.93 -4.75 -29.32
C PRO A 739 23.51 -3.34 -29.18
N GLU A 740 23.52 -2.77 -27.97
CA GLU A 740 24.13 -1.45 -27.73
C GLU A 740 25.63 -1.50 -27.97
N ARG A 741 26.28 -2.63 -27.64
CA ARG A 741 27.70 -2.81 -27.91
C ARG A 741 27.99 -3.06 -29.39
N CYS A 742 27.03 -3.55 -30.18
CA CYS A 742 27.11 -3.46 -31.64
C CYS A 742 27.15 -2.00 -32.08
N ASP A 743 26.24 -1.16 -31.59
CA ASP A 743 26.16 0.26 -31.98
C ASP A 743 27.39 1.07 -31.52
N GLU A 744 27.86 0.88 -30.29
CA GLU A 744 29.09 1.49 -29.78
C GLU A 744 30.35 1.03 -30.54
N LEU A 745 30.48 -0.27 -30.82
CA LEU A 745 31.64 -0.80 -31.54
C LEU A 745 31.58 -0.47 -33.03
N LEU A 746 30.39 -0.45 -33.65
CA LEU A 746 30.18 0.05 -35.01
C LEU A 746 30.59 1.53 -35.08
N THR A 747 30.06 2.38 -34.20
CA THR A 747 30.42 3.81 -34.15
C THR A 747 31.92 4.00 -33.91
N ARG A 748 32.55 3.19 -33.05
CA ARG A 748 34.01 3.20 -32.84
C ARG A 748 34.79 2.73 -34.07
N LEU A 749 34.36 1.66 -34.74
CA LEU A 749 35.03 1.14 -35.94
C LEU A 749 34.88 2.12 -37.11
N LEU A 750 33.74 2.80 -37.22
CA LEU A 750 33.51 3.86 -38.19
C LEU A 750 34.38 5.07 -37.88
N ALA A 751 34.47 5.51 -36.61
CA ALA A 751 35.40 6.55 -36.20
C ALA A 751 36.87 6.15 -36.39
N GLN A 752 37.21 4.85 -36.31
CA GLN A 752 38.53 4.32 -36.68
C GLN A 752 38.75 4.28 -38.19
N LEU A 753 37.71 4.05 -39.00
CA LEU A 753 37.79 4.20 -40.46
C LEU A 753 37.91 5.67 -40.86
N GLU A 754 37.21 6.58 -40.19
CA GLU A 754 37.38 8.04 -40.35
C GLU A 754 38.76 8.51 -39.86
N GLU A 755 39.31 7.90 -38.79
CA GLU A 755 40.70 8.13 -38.38
C GLU A 755 41.69 7.60 -39.42
N LEU A 756 41.42 6.44 -40.04
CA LEU A 756 42.24 5.91 -41.14
C LEU A 756 42.10 6.76 -42.41
N GLU A 757 40.89 7.19 -42.78
CA GLU A 757 40.63 8.15 -43.87
C GLU A 757 41.38 9.45 -43.62
N GLY A 758 41.33 10.00 -42.41
CA GLY A 758 42.07 11.21 -42.02
C GLY A 758 43.59 11.03 -41.92
N ARG A 759 44.07 9.86 -41.49
CA ARG A 759 45.50 9.54 -41.30
C ARG A 759 46.21 9.18 -42.62
N PHE A 760 45.46 8.65 -43.58
CA PHE A 760 45.92 8.33 -44.94
C PHE A 760 45.27 9.24 -46.00
N ALA A 761 44.73 10.40 -45.60
CA ALA A 761 44.08 11.41 -46.45
C ALA A 761 44.98 11.98 -47.56
N GLU A 762 46.29 11.78 -47.46
CA GLU A 762 47.29 12.16 -48.47
C GLU A 762 47.43 11.09 -49.59
N GLN A 763 46.59 10.04 -49.63
CA GLN A 763 46.65 8.92 -50.58
C GLN A 763 45.24 8.47 -51.07
N ASP A 764 44.81 8.97 -52.24
CA ASP A 764 43.46 8.70 -52.81
C ASP A 764 43.15 7.20 -53.03
N GLU A 765 44.16 6.38 -53.34
CA GLU A 765 43.98 4.92 -53.55
C GLU A 765 43.50 4.23 -52.25
N TYR A 766 44.00 4.66 -51.09
CA TYR A 766 43.63 4.08 -49.79
C TYR A 766 42.25 4.51 -49.33
N LEU A 767 41.86 5.77 -49.60
CA LEU A 767 40.51 6.26 -49.32
C LEU A 767 39.43 5.42 -50.03
N THR A 768 39.73 4.94 -51.23
CA THR A 768 38.83 4.11 -52.04
C THR A 768 38.61 2.72 -51.43
N GLU A 769 39.67 2.07 -50.89
CA GLU A 769 39.53 0.80 -50.17
C GLU A 769 38.78 0.97 -48.83
N ILE A 770 39.06 2.05 -48.10
CA ILE A 770 38.42 2.30 -46.80
C ILE A 770 36.91 2.51 -46.97
N ALA A 771 36.46 3.26 -47.98
CA ALA A 771 35.04 3.47 -48.26
C ALA A 771 34.28 2.15 -48.48
N HIS A 772 34.84 1.21 -49.26
CA HIS A 772 34.26 -0.13 -49.42
C HIS A 772 34.26 -0.94 -48.12
N LYS A 773 35.31 -0.82 -47.30
CA LYS A 773 35.36 -1.51 -46.01
C LYS A 773 34.32 -0.98 -45.02
N ARG A 774 34.02 0.33 -45.07
CA ARG A 774 33.01 1.01 -44.25
C ARG A 774 31.61 0.44 -44.45
N GLU A 775 31.20 0.25 -45.70
CA GLU A 775 29.91 -0.36 -46.08
C GLU A 775 29.79 -1.81 -45.56
N SER A 776 30.83 -2.62 -45.78
CA SER A 776 30.90 -4.01 -45.30
C SER A 776 30.80 -4.14 -43.76
N VAL A 777 31.35 -3.18 -43.01
CA VAL A 777 31.27 -3.17 -41.54
C VAL A 777 29.84 -2.87 -41.06
N TYR A 778 29.17 -1.89 -41.68
CA TYR A 778 27.77 -1.55 -41.36
C TYR A 778 26.83 -2.78 -41.47
N GLU A 779 26.82 -3.46 -42.62
CA GLU A 779 25.94 -4.61 -42.85
C GLU A 779 26.18 -5.74 -41.83
N THR A 780 27.46 -6.02 -41.53
CA THR A 780 27.85 -7.12 -40.63
C THR A 780 27.45 -6.84 -39.19
N PHE A 781 27.55 -5.59 -38.73
CA PHE A 781 27.15 -5.19 -37.37
C PHE A 781 25.63 -5.14 -37.18
N GLU A 782 24.85 -4.67 -38.15
CA GLU A 782 23.38 -4.73 -38.07
C GLU A 782 22.88 -6.19 -38.08
N GLY A 783 23.45 -7.05 -38.92
CA GLY A 783 23.16 -8.50 -38.89
C GLY A 783 23.46 -9.13 -37.52
N LYS A 784 24.60 -8.78 -36.90
CA LYS A 784 24.96 -9.22 -35.54
C LYS A 784 24.00 -8.68 -34.48
N LYS A 785 23.64 -7.40 -34.55
CA LYS A 785 22.73 -6.69 -33.64
C LYS A 785 21.34 -7.32 -33.62
N GLN A 786 20.80 -7.68 -34.77
CA GLN A 786 19.52 -8.40 -34.87
C GLN A 786 19.55 -9.76 -34.16
N ILE A 787 20.62 -10.56 -34.37
CA ILE A 787 20.79 -11.86 -33.70
C ILE A 787 20.86 -11.71 -32.17
N LEU A 788 21.51 -10.65 -31.67
CA LEU A 788 21.60 -10.36 -30.24
C LEU A 788 20.28 -9.85 -29.65
N ASN A 789 19.50 -9.07 -30.40
CA ASN A 789 18.13 -8.67 -30.02
C ASN A 789 17.22 -9.89 -29.88
N ASP A 790 17.25 -10.82 -30.83
CA ASP A 790 16.50 -12.08 -30.76
C ASP A 790 16.94 -12.94 -29.56
N ALA A 791 18.25 -13.03 -29.30
CA ALA A 791 18.79 -13.76 -28.16
C ALA A 791 18.39 -13.13 -26.82
N ARG A 792 18.43 -11.79 -26.71
CA ARG A 792 17.97 -11.02 -25.54
C ARG A 792 16.47 -11.24 -25.31
N SER A 793 15.66 -11.16 -26.36
CA SER A 793 14.21 -11.37 -26.29
C SER A 793 13.87 -12.77 -25.78
N ARG A 794 14.48 -13.82 -26.36
CA ARG A 794 14.33 -15.21 -25.90
C ARG A 794 14.79 -15.41 -24.44
N ARG A 795 15.89 -14.77 -24.02
CA ARG A 795 16.37 -14.82 -22.63
C ARG A 795 15.38 -14.13 -21.67
N ALA A 796 14.88 -12.95 -22.02
CA ALA A 796 13.87 -12.26 -21.22
C ALA A 796 12.58 -13.09 -21.08
N GLN A 797 12.10 -13.72 -22.16
CA GLN A 797 10.95 -14.62 -22.10
C GLN A 797 11.21 -15.82 -21.18
N ALA A 798 12.36 -16.48 -21.30
CA ALA A 798 12.72 -17.62 -20.44
C ALA A 798 12.82 -17.23 -18.95
N ILE A 799 13.37 -16.04 -18.64
CA ILE A 799 13.41 -15.49 -17.28
C ILE A 799 11.99 -15.20 -16.77
N MET A 800 11.13 -14.59 -17.60
CA MET A 800 9.73 -14.34 -17.24
C MET A 800 8.98 -15.65 -16.96
N GLU A 801 9.16 -16.70 -17.77
CA GLU A 801 8.54 -18.01 -17.54
C GLU A 801 9.07 -18.70 -16.27
N ALA A 802 10.34 -18.52 -15.91
CA ALA A 802 10.89 -18.97 -14.63
C ALA A 802 10.32 -18.16 -13.45
N ALA A 803 10.24 -16.84 -13.58
CA ALA A 803 9.71 -15.93 -12.57
C ALA A 803 8.21 -16.17 -12.30
N ARG A 804 7.39 -16.34 -13.33
CA ARG A 804 5.95 -16.69 -13.21
C ARG A 804 5.76 -18.05 -12.52
N ARG A 805 6.64 -19.04 -12.76
CA ARG A 805 6.64 -20.33 -12.03
C ARG A 805 6.99 -20.19 -10.55
N ILE A 806 7.94 -19.31 -10.20
CA ILE A 806 8.23 -18.98 -8.78
C ILE A 806 7.03 -18.27 -8.14
N LEU A 807 6.47 -17.26 -8.80
CA LEU A 807 5.28 -16.52 -8.34
C LEU A 807 4.09 -17.44 -8.03
N ALA A 808 3.78 -18.38 -8.93
CA ALA A 808 2.70 -19.35 -8.74
C ALA A 808 2.93 -20.29 -7.53
N GLY A 809 4.18 -20.49 -7.10
CA GLY A 809 4.54 -21.28 -5.91
C GLY A 809 4.39 -20.53 -4.58
N ILE A 810 4.50 -19.19 -4.59
CA ILE A 810 4.52 -18.37 -3.36
C ILE A 810 3.24 -18.52 -2.52
N PRO A 811 2.00 -18.42 -3.06
CA PRO A 811 0.79 -18.50 -2.26
C PRO A 811 0.67 -19.79 -1.42
N LYS A 812 1.06 -20.94 -1.98
CA LYS A 812 1.06 -22.23 -1.27
C LYS A 812 2.04 -22.30 -0.09
N ARG A 813 3.07 -21.47 -0.10
CA ARG A 813 4.08 -21.37 0.97
C ARG A 813 3.66 -20.35 2.03
N LEU A 814 3.01 -19.26 1.61
CA LEU A 814 2.47 -18.24 2.52
C LEU A 814 1.33 -18.77 3.43
N THR A 815 0.53 -19.73 2.97
CA THR A 815 -0.54 -20.35 3.80
C THR A 815 -0.02 -21.27 4.92
N GLN A 816 1.29 -21.53 4.97
CA GLN A 816 1.93 -22.36 6.01
C GLN A 816 2.42 -21.54 7.21
N PHE A 817 2.64 -20.24 7.06
CA PHE A 817 3.06 -19.36 8.15
C PHE A 817 1.90 -19.06 9.09
N GLN A 818 2.18 -19.01 10.40
CA GLN A 818 1.18 -18.73 11.45
C GLN A 818 1.42 -17.40 12.16
N GLU A 819 2.60 -16.79 11.99
CA GLU A 819 2.97 -15.53 12.64
C GLU A 819 3.47 -14.52 11.59
N GLN A 820 3.18 -13.23 11.81
CA GLN A 820 3.59 -12.17 10.88
C GLN A 820 5.11 -12.09 10.73
N ALA A 821 5.87 -12.32 11.80
CA ALA A 821 7.33 -12.36 11.77
C ALA A 821 7.88 -13.44 10.82
N GLN A 822 7.20 -14.60 10.69
CA GLN A 822 7.61 -15.67 9.77
C GLN A 822 7.38 -15.26 8.30
N MET A 823 6.26 -14.59 8.02
CA MET A 823 5.96 -14.04 6.69
C MET A 823 6.93 -12.91 6.31
N GLU A 824 7.26 -12.03 7.26
CA GLU A 824 8.20 -10.92 7.02
C GLU A 824 9.63 -11.42 6.86
N ALA A 825 10.07 -12.41 7.65
CA ALA A 825 11.34 -13.11 7.42
C ALA A 825 11.38 -13.79 6.04
N TYR A 826 10.31 -14.48 5.64
CA TYR A 826 10.20 -15.07 4.30
C TYR A 826 10.35 -14.01 3.20
N PHE A 827 9.61 -12.90 3.28
CA PHE A 827 9.73 -11.79 2.33
C PHE A 827 11.06 -11.03 2.41
N ALA A 828 11.79 -11.09 3.52
CA ALA A 828 13.13 -10.51 3.64
C ALA A 828 14.22 -11.40 3.01
N SER A 829 14.25 -12.69 3.36
CA SER A 829 15.44 -13.53 3.15
C SER A 829 15.27 -14.83 2.36
N ASP A 830 14.06 -15.23 1.94
CA ASP A 830 13.89 -16.50 1.21
C ASP A 830 14.63 -16.53 -0.14
N SER A 831 15.29 -17.66 -0.42
CA SER A 831 16.16 -17.80 -1.59
C SER A 831 15.42 -17.87 -2.92
N LEU A 832 14.13 -18.25 -2.94
CA LEU A 832 13.31 -18.19 -4.16
C LEU A 832 12.77 -16.79 -4.39
N LEU A 833 12.40 -16.05 -3.33
CA LEU A 833 12.04 -14.64 -3.44
C LEU A 833 13.22 -13.75 -3.83
N ASN A 834 14.42 -14.01 -3.31
CA ASN A 834 15.62 -13.29 -3.71
C ASN A 834 16.08 -13.69 -5.13
N LYS A 835 15.83 -14.93 -5.59
CA LYS A 835 15.93 -15.27 -7.03
C LYS A 835 14.89 -14.55 -7.87
N LEU A 836 13.63 -14.43 -7.43
CA LEU A 836 12.59 -13.70 -8.17
C LEU A 836 12.94 -12.20 -8.30
N ARG A 837 13.43 -11.57 -7.23
CA ARG A 837 13.98 -10.20 -7.26
C ARG A 837 15.17 -10.10 -8.21
N ALA A 838 16.10 -11.06 -8.17
CA ALA A 838 17.22 -11.10 -9.10
C ALA A 838 16.77 -11.28 -10.57
N SER A 839 15.69 -12.03 -10.84
CA SER A 839 15.10 -12.17 -12.17
C SER A 839 14.36 -10.91 -12.65
N ILE A 840 13.66 -10.20 -11.77
CA ILE A 840 13.09 -8.87 -12.06
C ILE A 840 14.22 -7.90 -12.42
N GLU A 841 15.31 -7.92 -11.65
CA GLU A 841 16.46 -7.05 -11.88
C GLU A 841 17.30 -7.48 -13.10
N GLU A 842 17.32 -8.77 -13.45
CA GLU A 842 17.91 -9.28 -14.69
C GLU A 842 17.07 -8.85 -15.91
N LEU A 843 15.73 -8.83 -15.81
CA LEU A 843 14.85 -8.28 -16.85
C LEU A 843 15.08 -6.79 -17.07
N ARG A 844 15.27 -6.00 -16.00
CA ARG A 844 15.66 -4.58 -16.11
C ARG A 844 17.02 -4.41 -16.77
N LYS A 845 18.02 -5.22 -16.40
CA LYS A 845 19.35 -5.24 -17.05
C LYS A 845 19.33 -5.73 -18.50
N LEU A 846 18.29 -6.45 -18.90
CA LEU A 846 18.01 -6.83 -20.30
C LEU A 846 17.11 -5.81 -21.03
N GLY A 847 16.81 -4.65 -20.42
CA GLY A 847 16.01 -3.58 -21.02
C GLY A 847 14.49 -3.79 -20.99
N ASN A 848 14.00 -4.93 -20.49
CA ASN A 848 12.57 -5.27 -20.50
C ASN A 848 11.87 -4.80 -19.21
N GLN A 849 11.74 -3.48 -19.06
CA GLN A 849 11.14 -2.85 -17.89
C GLN A 849 9.68 -3.28 -17.66
N VAL A 850 8.86 -3.34 -18.73
CA VAL A 850 7.44 -3.69 -18.65
C VAL A 850 7.22 -5.09 -18.05
N ALA A 851 8.00 -6.09 -18.46
CA ALA A 851 7.91 -7.43 -17.89
C ALA A 851 8.45 -7.50 -16.45
N ALA A 852 9.46 -6.70 -16.11
CA ALA A 852 9.99 -6.61 -14.75
C ALA A 852 8.97 -6.02 -13.77
N ASP A 853 8.24 -4.97 -14.19
CA ASP A 853 7.30 -4.26 -13.33
C ASP A 853 5.95 -4.98 -13.21
N ASP A 854 5.51 -5.75 -14.22
CA ASP A 854 4.40 -6.72 -14.08
C ASP A 854 4.71 -7.76 -12.97
N LEU A 855 5.90 -8.37 -13.01
CA LEU A 855 6.33 -9.34 -12.00
C LEU A 855 6.50 -8.69 -10.60
N ALA A 856 6.96 -7.45 -10.53
CA ALA A 856 7.06 -6.70 -9.27
C ALA A 856 5.68 -6.34 -8.70
N GLY A 857 4.73 -5.93 -9.56
CA GLY A 857 3.34 -5.66 -9.19
C GLY A 857 2.62 -6.91 -8.68
N GLN A 858 2.76 -8.04 -9.37
CA GLN A 858 2.24 -9.34 -8.91
C GLN A 858 2.83 -9.75 -7.55
N LEU A 859 4.14 -9.58 -7.36
CA LEU A 859 4.80 -9.88 -6.08
C LEU A 859 4.28 -8.98 -4.93
N LYS A 860 4.05 -7.69 -5.19
CA LYS A 860 3.44 -6.76 -4.22
C LYS A 860 2.02 -7.18 -3.86
N SER A 861 1.18 -7.48 -4.86
CA SER A 861 -0.20 -7.93 -4.67
C SER A 861 -0.29 -9.18 -3.79
N ILE A 862 0.56 -10.20 -4.06
CA ILE A 862 0.62 -11.43 -3.27
C ILE A 862 1.02 -11.15 -1.81
N ARG A 863 1.94 -10.21 -1.56
CA ARG A 863 2.31 -9.80 -0.18
C ARG A 863 1.12 -9.18 0.56
N GLU A 864 0.44 -8.23 -0.05
CA GLU A 864 -0.71 -7.55 0.57
C GLU A 864 -1.88 -8.51 0.83
N GLN A 865 -2.19 -9.40 -0.12
CA GLN A 865 -3.26 -10.38 0.02
C GLN A 865 -2.95 -11.39 1.14
N ALA A 866 -1.69 -11.82 1.25
CA ALA A 866 -1.27 -12.76 2.29
C ALA A 866 -1.25 -12.12 3.68
N GLN A 867 -0.82 -10.86 3.83
CA GLN A 867 -0.89 -10.15 5.12
C GLN A 867 -2.33 -10.04 5.63
N ARG A 868 -3.30 -9.77 4.75
CA ARG A 868 -4.73 -9.78 5.10
C ARG A 868 -5.18 -11.17 5.55
N SER A 869 -4.95 -12.19 4.71
CA SER A 869 -5.35 -13.58 5.01
C SER A 869 -4.72 -14.15 6.28
N LEU A 870 -3.49 -13.76 6.62
CA LEU A 870 -2.85 -14.14 7.88
C LEU A 870 -3.52 -13.47 9.08
N ARG A 871 -3.85 -12.17 8.97
CA ARG A 871 -4.57 -11.43 10.02
C ARG A 871 -5.94 -12.04 10.28
N ASP A 872 -6.72 -12.25 9.22
CA ASP A 872 -8.05 -12.88 9.26
C ASP A 872 -7.97 -14.27 9.92
N ARG A 873 -6.94 -15.07 9.57
CA ARG A 873 -6.71 -16.40 10.17
C ARG A 873 -6.34 -16.30 11.65
N SER A 874 -5.52 -15.33 12.05
CA SER A 874 -5.13 -15.11 13.46
C SER A 874 -6.29 -14.59 14.33
N GLU A 875 -7.23 -13.84 13.75
CA GLU A 875 -8.42 -13.31 14.45
C GLU A 875 -9.54 -14.35 14.56
N LEU A 876 -9.72 -15.22 13.55
CA LEU A 876 -10.89 -16.12 13.44
C LEU A 876 -10.62 -17.60 13.77
N VAL A 877 -9.38 -18.08 13.69
CA VAL A 877 -9.06 -19.52 13.72
C VAL A 877 -8.21 -19.88 14.94
N THR A 878 -8.81 -20.60 15.89
CA THR A 878 -8.05 -21.30 16.94
C THR A 878 -7.90 -22.78 16.57
N GLY A 879 -6.70 -23.16 16.13
CA GLY A 879 -6.35 -24.52 15.72
C GLY A 879 -7.05 -24.94 14.42
N ASN A 880 -7.84 -26.03 14.46
CA ASN A 880 -8.69 -26.46 13.35
C ASN A 880 -10.14 -25.95 13.47
N THR A 881 -10.41 -24.98 14.35
CA THR A 881 -11.76 -24.44 14.59
C THR A 881 -11.86 -22.95 14.29
N ILE A 882 -12.78 -22.57 13.40
CA ILE A 882 -13.25 -21.19 13.25
C ILE A 882 -14.21 -20.89 14.40
N ARG A 883 -14.04 -19.76 15.08
CA ARG A 883 -14.89 -19.34 16.20
C ARG A 883 -15.78 -18.15 15.83
N LEU A 884 -17.05 -18.44 15.54
CA LEU A 884 -18.07 -17.40 15.33
C LEU A 884 -18.80 -17.14 16.66
N GLY A 885 -18.25 -16.20 17.44
CA GLY A 885 -18.72 -15.82 18.76
C GLY A 885 -18.61 -16.96 19.78
N ARG A 886 -19.75 -17.59 20.10
CA ARG A 886 -19.84 -18.73 21.04
C ARG A 886 -19.79 -20.10 20.37
N HIS A 887 -19.87 -20.17 19.04
CA HIS A 887 -19.89 -21.44 18.30
C HIS A 887 -18.54 -21.69 17.61
N ALA A 888 -18.05 -22.93 17.70
CA ALA A 888 -16.81 -23.37 17.07
C ALA A 888 -17.12 -24.39 15.97
N PHE A 889 -16.55 -24.19 14.79
CA PHE A 889 -16.79 -25.01 13.60
C PHE A 889 -15.47 -25.63 13.13
N THR A 890 -15.40 -26.96 13.09
CA THR A 890 -14.21 -27.68 12.62
C THR A 890 -14.05 -27.49 11.11
N VAL A 891 -12.89 -26.99 10.68
CA VAL A 891 -12.59 -26.70 9.27
C VAL A 891 -11.81 -27.86 8.67
N ASN A 892 -12.35 -28.49 7.61
CA ASN A 892 -11.53 -29.33 6.75
C ASN A 892 -10.66 -28.43 5.85
N GLN A 893 -9.34 -28.61 5.90
CA GLN A 893 -8.37 -27.85 5.10
C GLN A 893 -7.96 -28.58 3.82
N GLN A 894 -8.54 -29.76 3.54
CA GLN A 894 -8.36 -30.47 2.28
C GLN A 894 -9.04 -29.73 1.13
N LEU A 895 -8.38 -29.66 -0.03
CA LEU A 895 -8.99 -29.22 -1.27
C LEU A 895 -10.03 -30.24 -1.72
N LEU A 896 -11.21 -29.75 -2.12
CA LEU A 896 -12.24 -30.56 -2.75
C LEU A 896 -11.75 -31.00 -4.14
N ASP A 897 -11.46 -32.29 -4.30
CA ASP A 897 -10.96 -32.88 -5.55
C ASP A 897 -11.70 -34.19 -5.86
N LEU A 898 -12.03 -34.40 -7.14
CA LEU A 898 -12.86 -35.52 -7.60
C LEU A 898 -11.96 -36.70 -7.99
N THR A 899 -11.86 -37.66 -7.09
CA THR A 899 -11.07 -38.88 -7.29
C THR A 899 -11.96 -40.07 -7.66
N ILE A 900 -11.39 -41.10 -8.26
CA ILE A 900 -12.01 -42.43 -8.38
C ILE A 900 -11.23 -43.36 -7.47
N ILE A 901 -11.91 -44.04 -6.54
CA ILE A 901 -11.32 -44.95 -5.57
C ILE A 901 -11.96 -46.34 -5.64
N ALA A 902 -11.18 -47.40 -5.37
CA ALA A 902 -11.71 -48.72 -5.12
C ALA A 902 -12.21 -48.83 -3.66
N ARG A 903 -13.50 -49.10 -3.47
CA ARG A 903 -14.13 -49.29 -2.16
C ARG A 903 -15.08 -50.47 -2.21
N GLN A 904 -14.85 -51.47 -1.36
CA GLN A 904 -15.66 -52.69 -1.27
C GLN A 904 -15.85 -53.36 -2.65
N ASP A 905 -14.73 -53.63 -3.34
CA ASP A 905 -14.70 -54.32 -4.64
C ASP A 905 -15.43 -53.58 -5.80
N LYS A 906 -15.70 -52.28 -5.65
CA LYS A 906 -16.26 -51.41 -6.70
C LYS A 906 -15.48 -50.10 -6.82
N LEU A 907 -15.41 -49.53 -8.02
CA LEU A 907 -14.95 -48.16 -8.21
C LEU A 907 -16.06 -47.17 -7.87
N SER A 908 -15.69 -46.09 -7.18
CA SER A 908 -16.57 -44.98 -6.82
C SER A 908 -15.88 -43.65 -7.05
N TYR A 909 -16.59 -42.70 -7.65
CA TYR A 909 -16.28 -41.28 -7.57
C TYR A 909 -16.35 -40.83 -6.09
N HIS A 910 -15.37 -40.07 -5.65
CA HIS A 910 -15.28 -39.52 -4.30
C HIS A 910 -14.84 -38.05 -4.34
N ILE A 911 -15.55 -37.18 -3.63
CA ILE A 911 -15.13 -35.78 -3.45
C ILE A 911 -14.31 -35.70 -2.17
N SER A 912 -13.00 -35.53 -2.36
CA SER A 912 -11.99 -35.51 -1.31
C SER A 912 -12.36 -34.52 -0.21
N GLY A 913 -12.34 -34.97 1.05
CA GLY A 913 -12.70 -34.16 2.20
C GLY A 913 -14.20 -34.03 2.51
N THR A 914 -15.04 -34.81 1.84
CA THR A 914 -16.48 -34.94 2.13
C THR A 914 -16.89 -36.42 2.26
N ASP A 915 -18.03 -36.73 2.86
CA ASP A 915 -18.59 -38.09 2.87
C ASP A 915 -19.28 -38.48 1.55
N TYR A 916 -19.04 -37.76 0.44
CA TYR A 916 -19.66 -38.05 -0.85
C TYR A 916 -18.96 -39.19 -1.59
N PHE A 917 -19.75 -40.21 -1.97
CA PHE A 917 -19.33 -41.33 -2.81
C PHE A 917 -20.45 -41.66 -3.81
N CYS A 918 -20.10 -41.90 -5.07
CA CYS A 918 -21.03 -42.34 -6.12
C CYS A 918 -20.39 -43.45 -6.96
N ALA A 919 -21.08 -44.57 -7.19
CA ALA A 919 -20.53 -45.73 -7.89
C ALA A 919 -20.25 -45.43 -9.38
N VAL A 920 -19.20 -46.03 -9.95
CA VAL A 920 -18.89 -45.95 -11.38
C VAL A 920 -19.60 -47.07 -12.13
N GLU A 921 -20.76 -46.78 -12.73
CA GLU A 921 -21.56 -47.77 -13.46
C GLU A 921 -21.23 -47.81 -14.97
N ASP A 922 -20.11 -48.43 -15.33
CA ASP A 922 -19.72 -48.69 -16.73
C ASP A 922 -19.21 -50.12 -16.93
N ALA A 923 -19.91 -50.89 -17.78
CA ALA A 923 -19.58 -52.29 -18.06
C ALA A 923 -18.18 -52.49 -18.68
N ARG A 924 -17.62 -51.47 -19.35
CA ARG A 924 -16.26 -51.50 -19.90
C ARG A 924 -15.20 -51.39 -18.80
N ILE A 925 -15.53 -50.69 -17.71
CA ILE A 925 -14.64 -50.49 -16.56
C ILE A 925 -14.71 -51.71 -15.63
N GLU A 926 -15.91 -52.26 -15.38
CA GLU A 926 -16.09 -53.51 -14.60
C GLU A 926 -15.38 -54.70 -15.27
N ALA A 927 -15.33 -54.77 -16.61
CA ALA A 927 -14.55 -55.78 -17.33
C ALA A 927 -13.03 -55.72 -17.07
N LEU A 928 -12.53 -54.59 -16.56
CA LEU A 928 -11.12 -54.39 -16.19
C LEU A 928 -10.84 -54.60 -14.69
N ARG A 929 -11.82 -55.07 -13.91
CA ARG A 929 -11.71 -55.29 -12.46
C ARG A 929 -10.48 -56.10 -11.99
N PRO A 930 -9.98 -57.14 -12.70
CA PRO A 930 -8.74 -57.82 -12.32
C PRO A 930 -7.50 -56.91 -12.27
N TYR A 931 -7.53 -55.77 -12.96
CA TYR A 931 -6.39 -54.85 -13.08
C TYR A 931 -6.49 -53.63 -12.14
N TRP A 932 -7.62 -53.40 -11.46
CA TRP A 932 -7.80 -52.22 -10.59
C TRP A 932 -6.83 -52.17 -9.40
N GLY A 933 -6.26 -53.31 -9.00
CA GLY A 933 -5.25 -53.42 -7.95
C GLY A 933 -3.79 -53.26 -8.42
N LEU A 934 -3.55 -52.94 -9.69
CA LEU A 934 -2.19 -52.74 -10.23
C LEU A 934 -1.78 -51.27 -10.13
N GLU A 935 -0.99 -50.93 -9.11
CA GLU A 935 -0.49 -49.57 -8.91
C GLU A 935 0.54 -49.13 -9.99
N ILE A 936 1.27 -50.08 -10.58
CA ILE A 936 2.36 -49.81 -11.54
C ILE A 936 2.41 -50.92 -12.60
N LEU A 937 2.61 -50.54 -13.87
CA LEU A 937 2.68 -51.44 -15.04
C LEU A 937 3.72 -52.59 -14.93
N SER A 938 4.76 -52.42 -14.12
CA SER A 938 5.90 -53.34 -14.01
C SER A 938 5.77 -54.37 -12.90
N GLU A 939 4.72 -54.31 -12.06
CA GLU A 939 4.54 -55.22 -10.92
C GLU A 939 3.13 -55.77 -10.85
N SER A 940 3.01 -57.04 -10.46
CA SER A 940 1.75 -57.66 -10.08
C SER A 940 1.98 -58.61 -8.90
N PRO A 941 0.91 -59.14 -8.26
CA PRO A 941 1.04 -60.19 -7.25
C PRO A 941 1.75 -61.47 -7.73
N GLN A 942 1.96 -61.62 -9.05
CA GLN A 942 2.61 -62.78 -9.67
C GLN A 942 3.97 -62.45 -10.33
N VAL A 943 4.25 -61.20 -10.68
CA VAL A 943 5.43 -60.77 -11.47
C VAL A 943 6.14 -59.62 -10.78
N TYR A 944 7.43 -59.78 -10.51
CA TYR A 944 8.26 -58.74 -9.88
C TYR A 944 8.89 -57.80 -10.91
N ARG A 945 9.13 -56.54 -10.53
CA ARG A 945 9.65 -55.47 -11.42
C ARG A 945 10.93 -55.84 -12.16
N ALA A 946 11.85 -56.55 -11.49
CA ALA A 946 13.09 -56.99 -12.12
C ALA A 946 12.88 -58.11 -13.18
N GLU A 947 11.87 -58.96 -12.99
CA GLU A 947 11.50 -60.03 -13.93
C GLU A 947 10.84 -59.41 -15.18
N TYR A 948 9.96 -58.42 -14.99
CA TYR A 948 9.37 -57.64 -16.09
C TYR A 948 10.42 -56.82 -16.86
N LEU A 949 11.37 -56.18 -16.17
CA LEU A 949 12.48 -55.44 -16.78
C LEU A 949 13.38 -56.38 -17.61
N ALA A 950 13.74 -57.54 -17.07
CA ALA A 950 14.52 -58.54 -17.80
C ALA A 950 13.78 -59.04 -19.06
N TYR A 951 12.47 -59.28 -18.97
CA TYR A 951 11.63 -59.66 -20.11
C TYR A 951 11.60 -58.56 -21.18
N GLN A 952 11.33 -57.31 -20.81
CA GLN A 952 11.31 -56.16 -21.72
C GLN A 952 12.64 -55.96 -22.44
N ILE A 953 13.78 -56.13 -21.75
CA ILE A 953 15.11 -56.08 -22.36
C ILE A 953 15.27 -57.21 -23.38
N MET A 954 15.00 -58.45 -22.97
CA MET A 954 15.13 -59.65 -23.80
C MET A 954 14.29 -59.56 -25.09
N GLU A 955 13.03 -59.12 -25.00
CA GLU A 955 12.18 -58.94 -26.18
C GLU A 955 12.62 -57.77 -27.07
N SER A 956 13.08 -56.65 -26.51
CA SER A 956 13.60 -55.55 -27.31
C SER A 956 14.86 -55.94 -28.10
N SER A 957 15.78 -56.70 -27.49
CA SER A 957 16.96 -57.25 -28.16
C SER A 957 16.62 -58.30 -29.21
N ARG A 958 15.49 -59.03 -29.09
CA ARG A 958 14.99 -59.96 -30.11
C ARG A 958 14.34 -59.24 -31.28
N ALA A 959 13.49 -58.25 -31.02
CA ALA A 959 12.84 -57.45 -32.05
C ALA A 959 13.85 -56.70 -32.95
N GLU A 960 15.04 -56.46 -32.41
CA GLU A 960 16.21 -55.90 -33.11
C GLU A 960 17.40 -56.87 -33.22
N ALA A 961 17.17 -58.19 -33.17
CA ALA A 961 18.26 -59.19 -33.22
C ALA A 961 19.14 -59.03 -34.47
N GLY A 962 18.52 -58.68 -35.60
CA GLY A 962 19.19 -58.40 -36.86
C GLY A 962 20.07 -57.13 -36.87
N ASN A 963 19.92 -56.23 -35.90
CA ASN A 963 20.83 -55.10 -35.66
C ASN A 963 22.00 -55.48 -34.74
N GLY A 964 22.19 -56.78 -34.45
CA GLY A 964 23.20 -57.28 -33.51
C GLY A 964 22.83 -57.14 -32.02
N LYS A 965 21.70 -56.51 -31.66
CA LYS A 965 21.32 -56.26 -30.25
C LYS A 965 21.04 -57.52 -29.41
N TRP A 966 20.78 -58.65 -30.06
CA TRP A 966 20.72 -59.95 -29.37
C TRP A 966 22.12 -60.46 -29.04
N GLN A 967 23.08 -60.27 -29.94
CA GLN A 967 24.49 -60.65 -29.74
C GLN A 967 25.17 -59.71 -28.75
N GLU A 968 24.92 -58.40 -28.78
CA GLU A 968 25.34 -57.43 -27.75
C GLU A 968 24.88 -57.86 -26.35
N LEU A 969 23.61 -58.27 -26.21
CA LEU A 969 23.05 -58.75 -24.95
C LEU A 969 23.64 -60.12 -24.54
N LEU A 970 23.87 -61.02 -25.49
CA LEU A 970 24.47 -62.34 -25.25
C LEU A 970 25.93 -62.22 -24.81
N GLU A 971 26.72 -61.39 -25.48
CA GLU A 971 28.11 -61.11 -25.12
C GLU A 971 28.19 -60.50 -23.71
N ALA A 972 27.35 -59.49 -23.42
CA ALA A 972 27.26 -58.90 -22.08
C ALA A 972 26.77 -59.89 -21.01
N ALA A 973 25.96 -60.89 -21.37
CA ALA A 973 25.48 -61.93 -20.46
C ALA A 973 26.49 -63.09 -20.23
N VAL A 974 27.39 -63.34 -21.18
CA VAL A 974 28.41 -64.41 -21.10
C VAL A 974 29.74 -63.91 -20.52
N GLN A 975 30.05 -62.62 -20.64
CA GLN A 975 31.27 -62.03 -20.09
C GLN A 975 31.34 -62.09 -18.55
N THR A 976 32.57 -62.25 -18.04
CA THR A 976 32.87 -62.34 -16.60
C THR A 976 32.75 -61.00 -15.88
N ASP A 977 32.89 -59.88 -16.60
CA ASP A 977 32.69 -58.53 -16.06
C ASP A 977 31.21 -58.15 -16.13
N THR A 978 30.62 -57.80 -14.98
CA THR A 978 29.20 -57.45 -14.89
C THR A 978 28.92 -56.04 -15.37
N ALA A 979 29.92 -55.15 -15.40
CA ALA A 979 29.73 -53.72 -15.59
C ALA A 979 29.04 -53.36 -16.92
N ILE A 980 29.27 -54.14 -17.98
CA ILE A 980 28.68 -53.94 -19.30
C ILE A 980 27.17 -54.25 -19.28
N LEU A 981 26.79 -55.43 -18.77
CA LEU A 981 25.38 -55.82 -18.61
C LEU A 981 24.65 -54.88 -17.66
N ASP A 982 25.24 -54.58 -16.50
CA ASP A 982 24.65 -53.68 -15.50
C ASP A 982 24.44 -52.26 -16.09
N THR A 983 25.32 -51.82 -17.02
CA THR A 983 25.19 -50.54 -17.72
C THR A 983 24.09 -50.56 -18.78
N LEU A 984 23.97 -51.64 -19.56
CA LEU A 984 22.88 -51.83 -20.52
C LEU A 984 21.51 -51.83 -19.83
N VAL A 985 21.35 -52.60 -18.76
CA VAL A 985 20.10 -52.67 -17.97
C VAL A 985 19.76 -51.29 -17.37
N ARG A 986 20.75 -50.59 -16.80
CA ARG A 986 20.57 -49.23 -16.28
C ARG A 986 20.13 -48.23 -17.35
N ARG A 987 20.75 -48.27 -18.54
CA ARG A 987 20.40 -47.39 -19.67
C ARG A 987 18.95 -47.65 -20.13
N PHE A 988 18.54 -48.90 -20.17
CA PHE A 988 17.19 -49.31 -20.59
C PHE A 988 16.11 -48.95 -19.57
N ALA A 989 16.40 -49.07 -18.27
CA ALA A 989 15.51 -48.69 -17.18
C ALA A 989 15.42 -47.15 -16.99
N ALA A 990 16.51 -46.41 -17.23
CA ALA A 990 16.53 -44.95 -17.06
C ALA A 990 15.56 -44.20 -17.98
N ALA A 991 15.26 -44.74 -19.18
CA ALA A 991 14.25 -44.21 -20.08
C ALA A 991 12.80 -44.44 -19.59
N ARG A 992 12.60 -45.32 -18.60
CA ARG A 992 11.31 -45.87 -18.15
C ARG A 992 10.97 -45.47 -16.72
N PHE A 993 11.12 -44.19 -16.39
CA PHE A 993 10.86 -43.67 -15.04
C PHE A 993 9.43 -43.94 -14.54
N GLN A 994 8.45 -44.02 -15.46
CA GLN A 994 7.05 -44.34 -15.15
C GLN A 994 6.83 -45.79 -14.66
N GLU A 995 7.77 -46.70 -14.94
CA GLU A 995 7.70 -48.11 -14.53
C GLU A 995 8.31 -48.36 -13.13
N GLY A 996 8.65 -47.30 -12.38
CA GLY A 996 8.94 -47.40 -10.94
C GLY A 996 10.18 -48.25 -10.58
N TYR A 997 11.22 -48.25 -11.42
CA TYR A 997 12.46 -48.99 -11.18
C TYR A 997 13.37 -48.33 -10.14
N GLN A 998 13.76 -49.08 -9.11
CA GLN A 998 14.75 -48.65 -8.13
C GLN A 998 16.16 -49.00 -8.61
N LYS A 999 16.97 -47.98 -8.90
CA LYS A 999 18.39 -48.12 -9.27
C LYS A 999 19.20 -48.62 -8.08
N GLY A 1000 20.03 -49.64 -8.30
CA GLY A 1000 20.72 -50.39 -7.26
C GLY A 1000 19.94 -51.61 -6.75
N VAL A 1001 18.73 -51.88 -7.26
CA VAL A 1001 17.90 -53.03 -6.89
C VAL A 1001 17.34 -53.72 -8.14
N HIS A 1002 16.40 -53.09 -8.84
CA HIS A 1002 15.68 -53.73 -9.95
C HIS A 1002 16.57 -53.90 -11.19
N ASP A 1003 17.58 -53.03 -11.36
CA ASP A 1003 18.64 -53.16 -12.37
C ASP A 1003 19.62 -54.31 -12.04
N GLN A 1004 19.98 -54.49 -10.77
CA GLN A 1004 20.87 -55.59 -10.34
C GLN A 1004 20.16 -56.95 -10.46
N ASP A 1005 18.93 -57.05 -9.97
CA ASP A 1005 18.12 -58.26 -10.06
C ASP A 1005 17.84 -58.65 -11.52
N ALA A 1006 17.51 -57.67 -12.38
CA ALA A 1006 17.31 -57.92 -13.81
C ALA A 1006 18.60 -58.37 -14.52
N SER A 1007 19.75 -57.78 -14.16
CA SER A 1007 21.06 -58.23 -14.67
C SER A 1007 21.39 -59.66 -14.22
N ALA A 1008 21.05 -60.03 -12.98
CA ALA A 1008 21.24 -61.38 -12.46
C ALA A 1008 20.33 -62.41 -13.16
N ILE A 1009 19.09 -62.04 -13.50
CA ILE A 1009 18.18 -62.85 -14.32
C ILE A 1009 18.74 -63.02 -15.74
N LEU A 1010 19.06 -61.92 -16.43
CA LEU A 1010 19.54 -61.92 -17.81
C LEU A 1010 20.83 -62.74 -18.01
N ARG A 1011 21.80 -62.62 -17.08
CA ARG A 1011 23.07 -63.38 -17.12
C ARG A 1011 22.87 -64.90 -17.18
N ASN A 1012 21.82 -65.41 -16.55
CA ASN A 1012 21.48 -66.83 -16.58
C ASN A 1012 20.53 -67.18 -17.72
N LEU A 1013 19.55 -66.31 -18.00
CA LEU A 1013 18.47 -66.58 -18.94
C LEU A 1013 18.88 -66.44 -20.41
N VAL A 1014 19.65 -65.41 -20.77
CA VAL A 1014 20.02 -65.15 -22.17
C VAL A 1014 20.89 -66.28 -22.75
N PRO A 1015 21.97 -66.76 -22.08
CA PRO A 1015 22.73 -67.91 -22.57
C PRO A 1015 21.92 -69.20 -22.56
N MET A 1016 20.98 -69.37 -21.61
CA MET A 1016 20.11 -70.54 -21.56
C MET A 1016 19.15 -70.60 -22.76
N VAL A 1017 18.56 -69.46 -23.18
CA VAL A 1017 17.64 -69.46 -24.33
C VAL A 1017 18.39 -69.56 -25.66
N GLU A 1018 19.59 -68.98 -25.78
CA GLU A 1018 20.42 -69.17 -26.96
C GLU A 1018 20.77 -70.66 -27.17
N ASN A 1019 21.31 -71.31 -26.12
CA ASN A 1019 21.64 -72.74 -26.15
C ASN A 1019 20.39 -73.65 -26.30
N ALA A 1020 19.18 -73.15 -26.05
CA ALA A 1020 17.96 -73.91 -26.28
C ALA A 1020 17.58 -73.97 -27.77
N GLY A 1021 17.97 -73.00 -28.60
CA GLY A 1021 17.54 -72.91 -30.00
C GLY A 1021 16.01 -73.01 -30.12
N LEU A 1022 15.50 -73.90 -30.98
CA LEU A 1022 14.05 -74.14 -31.11
C LEU A 1022 13.42 -74.92 -29.95
N LEU A 1023 14.22 -75.43 -29.00
CA LEU A 1023 13.69 -76.00 -27.76
C LEU A 1023 13.09 -74.93 -26.84
N ARG A 1024 13.32 -73.63 -27.11
CA ARG A 1024 12.73 -72.49 -26.39
C ARG A 1024 11.20 -72.47 -26.43
N TYR A 1025 10.59 -72.98 -27.52
CA TYR A 1025 9.13 -73.00 -27.68
C TYR A 1025 8.49 -74.13 -26.86
N LYS A 1026 7.30 -73.88 -26.30
CA LYS A 1026 6.62 -74.88 -25.46
C LYS A 1026 6.31 -76.16 -26.25
N PRO A 1027 6.33 -77.35 -25.61
CA PRO A 1027 6.05 -78.62 -26.29
C PRO A 1027 4.68 -78.67 -27.00
N LEU A 1028 3.67 -77.96 -26.47
CA LEU A 1028 2.34 -77.88 -27.09
C LEU A 1028 2.34 -77.04 -28.36
N ALA A 1029 2.97 -75.86 -28.35
CA ALA A 1029 3.11 -74.99 -29.52
C ALA A 1029 3.78 -75.73 -30.69
N ARG A 1030 4.86 -76.47 -30.39
CA ARG A 1030 5.57 -77.30 -31.37
C ARG A 1030 4.73 -78.44 -31.91
N ALA A 1031 3.99 -79.15 -31.06
CA ALA A 1031 3.07 -80.19 -31.50
C ALA A 1031 1.98 -79.63 -32.45
N VAL A 1032 1.38 -78.48 -32.11
CA VAL A 1032 0.36 -77.81 -32.93
C VAL A 1032 0.91 -77.37 -34.29
N ALA A 1033 2.10 -76.76 -34.32
CA ALA A 1033 2.78 -76.35 -35.55
C ALA A 1033 3.07 -77.54 -36.48
N VAL A 1034 3.59 -78.65 -35.94
CA VAL A 1034 3.90 -79.86 -36.72
C VAL A 1034 2.64 -80.51 -37.28
N LEU A 1035 1.54 -80.55 -36.51
CA LEU A 1035 0.25 -81.07 -36.98
C LEU A 1035 -0.31 -80.25 -38.15
N TYR A 1036 -0.25 -78.93 -38.04
CA TYR A 1036 -0.66 -78.02 -39.11
C TYR A 1036 0.24 -78.17 -40.35
N TRP A 1037 1.56 -78.25 -40.19
CA TRP A 1037 2.48 -78.52 -41.31
C TRP A 1037 2.22 -79.87 -41.98
N GLN A 1038 1.95 -80.93 -41.21
CA GLN A 1038 1.54 -82.24 -41.73
C GLN A 1038 0.23 -82.13 -42.52
N HIS A 1039 -0.75 -81.37 -42.03
CA HIS A 1039 -1.99 -81.13 -42.77
C HIS A 1039 -1.73 -80.43 -44.12
N LEU A 1040 -0.98 -79.32 -44.14
CA LEU A 1040 -0.61 -78.62 -45.37
C LEU A 1040 0.15 -79.53 -46.36
N SER A 1041 1.06 -80.36 -45.84
CA SER A 1041 1.94 -81.21 -46.66
C SER A 1041 1.27 -82.46 -47.21
N ILE A 1042 0.29 -83.02 -46.49
CA ILE A 1042 -0.38 -84.28 -46.86
C ILE A 1042 -1.65 -84.02 -47.69
N THR A 1043 -2.34 -82.91 -47.49
CA THR A 1043 -3.56 -82.56 -48.24
C THR A 1043 -3.21 -82.01 -49.62
N PRO A 1044 -3.55 -82.69 -50.75
CA PRO A 1044 -3.04 -82.34 -52.08
C PRO A 1044 -3.37 -80.92 -52.56
N SER A 1045 -4.52 -80.36 -52.16
CA SER A 1045 -4.92 -78.98 -52.48
C SER A 1045 -4.15 -77.90 -51.71
N LEU A 1046 -3.36 -78.28 -50.69
CA LEU A 1046 -2.59 -77.36 -49.83
C LEU A 1046 -1.08 -77.49 -50.02
N GLN A 1047 -0.60 -78.48 -50.77
CA GLN A 1047 0.83 -78.73 -50.99
C GLN A 1047 1.58 -77.55 -51.63
N VAL A 1048 0.92 -76.80 -52.52
CA VAL A 1048 1.48 -75.56 -53.09
C VAL A 1048 1.68 -74.52 -52.00
N ALA A 1049 0.69 -74.32 -51.12
CA ALA A 1049 0.80 -73.38 -49.99
C ALA A 1049 1.88 -73.80 -48.99
N ALA A 1050 2.07 -75.11 -48.75
CA ALA A 1050 3.19 -75.62 -47.95
C ALA A 1050 4.55 -75.23 -48.56
N GLN A 1051 4.72 -75.43 -49.87
CA GLN A 1051 5.96 -75.08 -50.58
C GLN A 1051 6.20 -73.56 -50.58
N THR A 1052 5.16 -72.77 -50.83
CA THR A 1052 5.23 -71.30 -50.74
C THR A 1052 5.62 -70.84 -49.33
N LEU A 1053 5.01 -71.41 -48.29
CA LEU A 1053 5.32 -71.08 -46.90
C LEU A 1053 6.77 -71.41 -46.52
N LYS A 1054 7.29 -72.59 -46.90
CA LYS A 1054 8.71 -72.91 -46.64
C LYS A 1054 9.65 -71.93 -47.36
N HIS A 1055 9.42 -71.65 -48.64
CA HIS A 1055 10.24 -70.68 -49.37
C HIS A 1055 10.14 -69.27 -48.78
N GLN A 1056 8.95 -68.84 -48.31
CA GLN A 1056 8.78 -67.56 -47.63
C GLN A 1056 9.53 -67.51 -46.30
N ALA A 1057 9.52 -68.58 -45.51
CA ALA A 1057 10.28 -68.68 -44.26
C ALA A 1057 11.81 -68.67 -44.51
N GLU A 1058 12.30 -69.45 -45.48
CA GLU A 1058 13.71 -69.45 -45.90
C GLU A 1058 14.18 -68.05 -46.33
N GLN A 1059 13.39 -67.34 -47.16
CA GLN A 1059 13.73 -65.98 -47.59
C GLN A 1059 13.64 -64.97 -46.44
N ALA A 1060 12.66 -65.09 -45.54
CA ALA A 1060 12.54 -64.23 -44.36
C ALA A 1060 13.74 -64.39 -43.41
N GLU A 1061 14.22 -65.62 -43.22
CA GLU A 1061 15.40 -65.90 -42.40
C GLU A 1061 16.70 -65.42 -43.07
N LEU A 1062 16.84 -65.56 -44.40
CA LEU A 1062 17.94 -64.94 -45.15
C LEU A 1062 17.93 -63.40 -45.01
N MET A 1063 16.77 -62.76 -45.15
CA MET A 1063 16.64 -61.30 -45.00
C MET A 1063 16.92 -60.83 -43.56
N SER A 1064 16.54 -61.63 -42.56
CA SER A 1064 16.86 -61.40 -41.15
C SER A 1064 18.37 -61.46 -40.91
N LYS A 1065 19.04 -62.52 -41.39
CA LYS A 1065 20.49 -62.75 -41.22
C LYS A 1065 21.39 -61.81 -42.02
N GLN A 1066 21.00 -61.40 -43.23
CA GLN A 1066 21.85 -60.59 -44.12
C GLN A 1066 21.61 -59.09 -44.03
N PHE A 1067 20.37 -58.65 -43.76
CA PHE A 1067 19.97 -57.23 -43.79
C PHE A 1067 19.34 -56.76 -42.48
N GLY A 1068 19.42 -57.58 -41.43
CA GLY A 1068 18.85 -57.31 -40.11
C GLY A 1068 17.32 -57.24 -40.04
N ASN A 1069 16.62 -57.54 -41.15
CA ASN A 1069 15.26 -57.07 -41.37
C ASN A 1069 14.20 -58.14 -41.08
N GLY A 1070 13.95 -58.40 -39.80
CA GLY A 1070 12.88 -59.28 -39.30
C GLY A 1070 11.44 -58.76 -39.52
N ARG A 1071 11.19 -57.89 -40.51
CA ARG A 1071 9.82 -57.42 -40.83
C ARG A 1071 9.02 -58.50 -41.56
N LEU A 1072 9.61 -59.16 -42.56
CA LEU A 1072 8.92 -60.19 -43.34
C LEU A 1072 8.52 -61.38 -42.45
N LEU A 1073 9.44 -61.84 -41.58
CA LEU A 1073 9.19 -62.93 -40.63
C LEU A 1073 8.01 -62.60 -39.70
N ARG A 1074 7.93 -61.37 -39.17
CA ARG A 1074 6.79 -60.93 -38.34
C ARG A 1074 5.47 -60.84 -39.10
N GLN A 1075 5.47 -60.43 -40.38
CA GLN A 1075 4.26 -60.43 -41.20
C GLN A 1075 3.76 -61.86 -41.44
N LEU A 1076 4.65 -62.77 -41.82
CA LEU A 1076 4.35 -64.19 -41.98
C LEU A 1076 3.87 -64.82 -40.66
N ALA A 1077 4.42 -64.43 -39.51
CA ALA A 1077 4.01 -64.95 -38.21
C ALA A 1077 2.55 -64.62 -37.89
N VAL A 1078 2.09 -63.40 -38.16
CA VAL A 1078 0.68 -63.01 -38.00
C VAL A 1078 -0.24 -63.75 -38.98
N GLU A 1079 0.18 -63.92 -40.24
CA GLU A 1079 -0.56 -64.70 -41.23
C GLU A 1079 -0.70 -66.18 -40.81
N GLN A 1080 0.38 -66.80 -40.33
CA GLN A 1080 0.34 -68.18 -39.85
C GLN A 1080 -0.39 -68.33 -38.51
N GLN A 1081 -0.34 -67.35 -37.61
CA GLN A 1081 -1.13 -67.34 -36.36
C GLN A 1081 -2.64 -67.43 -36.68
N GLN A 1082 -3.12 -66.64 -37.65
CA GLN A 1082 -4.50 -66.67 -38.12
C GLN A 1082 -4.85 -67.99 -38.83
N ALA A 1083 -3.93 -68.51 -39.66
CA ALA A 1083 -4.15 -69.77 -40.37
C ALA A 1083 -4.16 -71.00 -39.43
N LEU A 1084 -3.30 -71.01 -38.41
CA LEU A 1084 -3.30 -71.99 -37.31
C LEU A 1084 -4.59 -71.93 -36.50
N GLN A 1085 -5.03 -70.73 -36.10
CA GLN A 1085 -6.28 -70.55 -35.36
C GLN A 1085 -7.49 -71.08 -36.17
N LYS A 1086 -7.54 -70.77 -37.48
CA LYS A 1086 -8.56 -71.27 -38.40
C LYS A 1086 -8.51 -72.79 -38.57
N TYR A 1087 -7.32 -73.39 -38.65
CA TYR A 1087 -7.13 -74.83 -38.70
C TYR A 1087 -7.66 -75.53 -37.44
N LEU A 1088 -7.33 -75.04 -36.24
CA LEU A 1088 -7.83 -75.63 -35.00
C LEU A 1088 -9.35 -75.53 -34.87
N GLN A 1089 -9.94 -74.40 -35.27
CA GLN A 1089 -11.40 -74.23 -35.34
C GLN A 1089 -12.04 -75.24 -36.31
N GLN A 1090 -11.44 -75.46 -37.49
CA GLN A 1090 -11.93 -76.41 -38.50
C GLN A 1090 -11.79 -77.87 -38.08
N GLN A 1091 -10.78 -78.22 -37.27
CA GLN A 1091 -10.60 -79.56 -36.71
C GLN A 1091 -11.31 -79.76 -35.35
N HIS A 1092 -12.02 -78.74 -34.85
CA HIS A 1092 -12.64 -78.70 -33.52
C HIS A 1092 -11.68 -79.08 -32.37
N LEU A 1093 -10.40 -78.68 -32.50
CA LEU A 1093 -9.36 -78.93 -31.51
C LEU A 1093 -9.33 -77.79 -30.48
N ASP A 1094 -9.85 -78.04 -29.29
CA ASP A 1094 -9.66 -77.14 -28.14
C ASP A 1094 -8.53 -77.65 -27.22
N PHE A 1095 -7.64 -76.73 -26.86
CA PHE A 1095 -6.52 -76.94 -25.94
C PHE A 1095 -6.67 -76.14 -24.63
N SER A 1096 -7.82 -75.49 -24.38
CA SER A 1096 -8.12 -74.75 -23.14
C SER A 1096 -7.76 -75.53 -21.87
N HIS A 1097 -8.16 -76.80 -21.79
CA HIS A 1097 -7.88 -77.70 -20.67
C HIS A 1097 -6.42 -78.19 -20.56
N CYS A 1098 -5.56 -77.84 -21.52
CA CYS A 1098 -4.14 -78.18 -21.54
C CYS A 1098 -3.21 -77.00 -21.19
N MET A 1099 -3.78 -75.79 -21.06
CA MET A 1099 -3.09 -74.54 -20.76
C MET A 1099 -3.29 -74.13 -19.29
N GLU A 1100 -2.35 -73.36 -18.74
CA GLU A 1100 -2.47 -72.81 -17.39
C GLU A 1100 -3.29 -71.50 -17.44
N ALA A 1101 -4.58 -71.59 -17.08
CA ALA A 1101 -5.60 -70.58 -17.42
C ALA A 1101 -5.37 -69.15 -16.87
N ASP A 1102 -4.54 -69.00 -15.83
CA ASP A 1102 -4.19 -67.69 -15.25
C ASP A 1102 -3.03 -67.00 -16.00
N THR A 1103 -2.29 -67.72 -16.85
CA THR A 1103 -1.00 -67.28 -17.45
C THR A 1103 -0.85 -67.58 -18.94
N GLU A 1104 -1.69 -68.44 -19.53
CA GLU A 1104 -1.60 -68.87 -20.92
C GLU A 1104 -2.91 -68.65 -21.69
N SER A 1105 -2.83 -67.98 -22.84
CA SER A 1105 -3.97 -67.79 -23.75
C SER A 1105 -3.83 -68.59 -25.04
N MET A 1106 -4.96 -68.86 -25.71
CA MET A 1106 -4.95 -69.49 -27.03
C MET A 1106 -4.22 -68.63 -28.08
N SER A 1107 -4.24 -67.29 -27.96
CA SER A 1107 -3.52 -66.40 -28.88
C SER A 1107 -2.01 -66.51 -28.71
N MET A 1108 -1.51 -66.57 -27.47
CA MET A 1108 -0.09 -66.83 -27.16
C MET A 1108 0.33 -68.21 -27.69
N LEU A 1109 -0.50 -69.24 -27.53
CA LEU A 1109 -0.21 -70.57 -28.06
C LEU A 1109 -0.11 -70.57 -29.60
N MET A 1110 -0.98 -69.83 -30.30
CA MET A 1110 -0.88 -69.70 -31.76
C MET A 1110 0.32 -68.85 -32.20
N GLU A 1111 0.73 -67.86 -31.40
CA GLU A 1111 1.89 -67.01 -31.66
C GLU A 1111 3.22 -67.76 -31.49
N GLU A 1112 3.36 -68.53 -30.40
CA GLU A 1112 4.48 -69.46 -30.19
C GLU A 1112 4.54 -70.52 -31.31
N ALA A 1113 3.39 -71.08 -31.70
CA ALA A 1113 3.31 -72.09 -32.75
C ALA A 1113 3.66 -71.54 -34.14
N ALA A 1114 3.18 -70.33 -34.48
CA ALA A 1114 3.51 -69.66 -35.74
C ALA A 1114 5.00 -69.29 -35.82
N SER A 1115 5.56 -68.77 -34.73
CA SER A 1115 6.98 -68.41 -34.64
C SER A 1115 7.87 -69.64 -34.78
N TYR A 1116 7.61 -70.72 -34.03
CA TYR A 1116 8.33 -71.98 -34.17
C TYR A 1116 8.23 -72.57 -35.59
N LEU A 1117 7.04 -72.53 -36.20
CA LEU A 1117 6.84 -73.04 -37.55
C LEU A 1117 7.73 -72.34 -38.58
N LEU A 1118 7.85 -71.02 -38.50
CA LEU A 1118 8.70 -70.23 -39.40
C LEU A 1118 10.19 -70.43 -39.10
N ASP A 1119 10.57 -70.42 -37.83
CA ASP A 1119 11.97 -70.59 -37.41
C ASP A 1119 12.52 -71.99 -37.74
N GLU A 1120 11.67 -73.04 -37.67
CA GLU A 1120 12.03 -74.39 -38.09
C GLU A 1120 12.17 -74.50 -39.61
N LEU A 1121 11.17 -74.02 -40.37
CA LEU A 1121 11.22 -74.04 -41.84
C LEU A 1121 12.37 -73.21 -42.40
N GLY A 1122 12.76 -72.14 -41.70
CA GLY A 1122 13.88 -71.26 -42.04
C GLY A 1122 15.27 -71.85 -41.75
N GLN A 1123 15.42 -72.93 -40.97
CA GLN A 1123 16.76 -73.45 -40.62
C GLN A 1123 17.60 -73.87 -41.83
N ASP A 1124 16.96 -74.40 -42.89
CA ASP A 1124 17.64 -74.86 -44.11
C ASP A 1124 18.12 -73.69 -45.01
N ALA A 1125 17.86 -72.43 -44.65
CA ALA A 1125 18.19 -71.23 -45.43
C ALA A 1125 19.67 -71.16 -45.87
N GLY A 1126 19.93 -71.46 -47.14
CA GLY A 1126 21.27 -71.48 -47.76
C GLY A 1126 21.94 -72.86 -47.82
N GLY A 1127 21.29 -73.93 -47.34
CA GLY A 1127 21.82 -75.29 -47.37
C GLY A 1127 21.75 -75.95 -48.76
N VAL A 1128 22.89 -76.43 -49.27
CA VAL A 1128 23.00 -77.09 -50.60
C VAL A 1128 22.44 -78.54 -50.61
N LYS A 1129 21.96 -79.06 -49.47
CA LYS A 1129 21.50 -80.46 -49.34
C LYS A 1129 20.08 -80.67 -49.89
N ARG A 1130 19.98 -81.27 -51.08
CA ARG A 1130 18.70 -81.73 -51.63
C ARG A 1130 18.17 -83.00 -50.94
N ALA A 1131 16.88 -82.99 -50.64
CA ALA A 1131 16.01 -84.18 -50.56
C ALA A 1131 16.37 -85.30 -49.57
N THR A 1132 16.72 -84.96 -48.33
CA THR A 1132 16.43 -85.82 -47.16
C THR A 1132 15.14 -85.36 -46.48
N ALA A 1133 14.47 -86.25 -45.73
CA ALA A 1133 13.33 -85.84 -44.90
C ALA A 1133 13.82 -84.89 -43.79
N HIS A 1134 13.22 -83.70 -43.70
CA HIS A 1134 13.55 -82.69 -42.68
C HIS A 1134 13.09 -83.19 -41.30
N GLU A 1135 14.04 -83.35 -40.38
CA GLU A 1135 13.85 -83.97 -39.07
C GLU A 1135 13.56 -82.91 -38.00
N TRP A 1136 12.30 -82.80 -37.60
CA TRP A 1136 11.81 -81.71 -36.75
C TRP A 1136 12.37 -81.75 -35.33
N ILE A 1137 12.73 -80.59 -34.76
CA ILE A 1137 13.32 -80.40 -33.41
C ILE A 1137 12.22 -80.49 -32.32
N CYS A 1138 11.49 -81.60 -32.35
CA CYS A 1138 10.48 -82.00 -31.39
C CYS A 1138 11.10 -82.59 -30.13
N SER A 1139 10.88 -81.95 -28.98
CA SER A 1139 11.10 -82.62 -27.70
C SER A 1139 10.25 -83.88 -27.59
N ARG A 1140 10.70 -84.88 -26.81
CA ARG A 1140 9.92 -86.11 -26.57
C ARG A 1140 8.48 -85.83 -26.11
N ALA A 1141 8.31 -84.84 -25.22
CA ALA A 1141 6.99 -84.42 -24.76
C ALA A 1141 6.11 -83.81 -25.88
N ALA A 1142 6.69 -83.08 -26.82
CA ALA A 1142 5.97 -82.56 -27.99
C ALA A 1142 5.52 -83.69 -28.92
N ASN A 1143 6.40 -84.69 -29.17
CA ASN A 1143 6.07 -85.86 -29.97
C ASN A 1143 4.99 -86.72 -29.28
N ASP A 1144 5.09 -86.96 -27.98
CA ASP A 1144 4.07 -87.68 -27.19
C ASP A 1144 2.69 -86.97 -27.26
N ILE A 1145 2.65 -85.63 -27.18
CA ILE A 1145 1.44 -84.82 -27.37
C ILE A 1145 0.90 -84.95 -28.81
N MET A 1146 1.75 -84.75 -29.82
CA MET A 1146 1.40 -84.84 -31.24
C MET A 1146 0.80 -86.21 -31.59
N GLN A 1147 1.42 -87.31 -31.13
CA GLN A 1147 0.90 -88.68 -31.32
C GLN A 1147 -0.44 -88.89 -30.60
N GLY A 1148 -0.64 -88.29 -29.43
CA GLY A 1148 -1.92 -88.28 -28.73
C GLY A 1148 -3.03 -87.59 -29.52
N ILE A 1149 -2.73 -86.43 -30.13
CA ILE A 1149 -3.68 -85.66 -30.94
C ILE A 1149 -3.97 -86.38 -32.27
N LEU A 1150 -2.96 -86.93 -32.96
CA LEU A 1150 -3.16 -87.77 -34.15
C LEU A 1150 -4.06 -88.98 -33.86
N GLN A 1151 -3.88 -89.64 -32.71
CA GLN A 1151 -4.76 -90.73 -32.26
C GLN A 1151 -6.18 -90.27 -31.90
N HIS A 1152 -6.38 -89.01 -31.52
CA HIS A 1152 -7.71 -88.45 -31.30
C HIS A 1152 -8.41 -88.15 -32.64
N LEU A 1153 -7.74 -87.42 -33.54
CA LEU A 1153 -8.23 -87.08 -34.87
C LEU A 1153 -8.57 -88.34 -35.68
N THR A 1154 -7.69 -89.35 -35.70
CA THR A 1154 -7.93 -90.62 -36.43
C THR A 1154 -8.99 -91.54 -35.80
N ARG A 1155 -9.43 -91.28 -34.57
CA ARG A 1155 -10.58 -91.97 -33.95
C ARG A 1155 -11.91 -91.25 -34.23
N ASN A 1156 -11.87 -89.94 -34.42
CA ASN A 1156 -13.07 -89.10 -34.56
C ASN A 1156 -13.37 -88.67 -36.00
N ALA A 1157 -12.43 -88.86 -36.95
CA ALA A 1157 -12.61 -88.53 -38.37
C ALA A 1157 -12.71 -89.77 -39.27
N ILE A 1158 -13.67 -89.73 -40.21
CA ILE A 1158 -13.88 -90.69 -41.29
C ILE A 1158 -12.86 -90.41 -42.43
N PRO A 1159 -12.34 -91.42 -43.16
CA PRO A 1159 -10.89 -91.51 -43.33
C PRO A 1159 -10.29 -90.88 -44.60
N CYS A 1160 -9.09 -90.30 -44.46
CA CYS A 1160 -8.14 -90.15 -45.56
C CYS A 1160 -7.21 -91.37 -45.65
N ARG A 1161 -7.19 -92.08 -46.79
CA ARG A 1161 -6.26 -93.18 -47.05
C ARG A 1161 -4.91 -92.67 -47.55
N GLY A 1162 -3.84 -92.90 -46.79
CA GLY A 1162 -2.46 -92.69 -47.24
C GLY A 1162 -1.53 -93.79 -46.69
N LYS A 1163 -1.35 -94.90 -47.43
CA LYS A 1163 -0.46 -96.00 -47.03
C LYS A 1163 0.99 -95.71 -47.41
N SER A 1164 1.85 -95.44 -46.43
CA SER A 1164 3.28 -95.79 -46.51
C SER A 1164 3.83 -96.16 -45.13
N LYS A 1165 4.94 -96.92 -45.12
CA LYS A 1165 5.38 -97.78 -44.01
C LYS A 1165 5.77 -97.01 -42.74
N PRO A 1166 5.53 -97.56 -41.53
CA PRO A 1166 6.20 -97.07 -40.32
C PRO A 1166 7.70 -97.34 -40.41
N TRP A 1167 8.53 -96.37 -40.02
CA TRP A 1167 9.97 -96.57 -39.87
C TRP A 1167 10.32 -96.97 -38.43
N LEU A 1168 11.39 -97.77 -38.31
CA LEU A 1168 11.62 -98.62 -37.16
C LEU A 1168 12.07 -97.83 -35.92
N CYS A 1169 11.38 -98.06 -34.80
CA CYS A 1169 12.09 -98.16 -33.53
C CYS A 1169 12.83 -99.49 -33.51
N MET A 1170 14.14 -99.49 -33.21
CA MET A 1170 14.91 -100.69 -32.88
C MET A 1170 15.51 -100.57 -31.47
N HIS A 1171 15.71 -101.74 -30.84
CA HIS A 1171 16.04 -101.97 -29.43
C HIS A 1171 17.27 -101.21 -28.90
N ALA A 1172 17.44 -101.00 -27.58
CA ALA A 1172 16.89 -101.69 -26.39
C ALA A 1172 16.04 -100.76 -25.47
N GLY A 1173 15.17 -101.18 -24.53
CA GLY A 1173 15.01 -102.46 -23.78
C GLY A 1173 15.25 -102.18 -22.27
N ASN A 1174 14.56 -102.72 -21.26
CA ASN A 1174 13.50 -103.74 -21.13
C ASN A 1174 12.44 -103.23 -20.08
N SER A 1175 11.52 -103.91 -19.38
CA SER A 1175 11.09 -105.32 -19.18
C SER A 1175 9.62 -105.36 -18.67
N PRO A 1176 8.86 -106.49 -18.72
CA PRO A 1176 7.42 -106.54 -18.34
C PRO A 1176 7.09 -107.22 -16.98
N VAL A 1177 5.81 -107.20 -16.54
CA VAL A 1177 5.00 -108.33 -15.96
C VAL A 1177 3.75 -107.90 -15.13
N ASN A 1178 2.59 -108.48 -15.47
CA ASN A 1178 1.33 -108.90 -14.76
C ASN A 1178 0.72 -108.26 -13.47
N GLY A 1179 -0.62 -108.42 -13.33
CA GLY A 1179 -1.46 -108.32 -12.10
C GLY A 1179 -2.77 -107.53 -12.33
N CYS A 1180 -4.02 -108.04 -12.25
CA CYS A 1180 -4.79 -108.78 -11.21
C CYS A 1180 -5.02 -107.99 -9.90
N MET A 1181 -6.19 -107.99 -9.22
CA MET A 1181 -7.53 -108.57 -9.51
C MET A 1181 -8.65 -107.77 -8.77
N ALA A 1182 -9.89 -108.26 -8.69
CA ALA A 1182 -11.06 -107.52 -8.14
C ALA A 1182 -11.52 -107.96 -6.73
N ILE A 1183 -12.23 -107.08 -5.99
CA ILE A 1183 -13.11 -107.31 -4.81
C ILE A 1183 -13.83 -105.97 -4.44
N SER A 1184 -14.83 -105.96 -3.55
CA SER A 1184 -16.27 -105.87 -3.90
C SER A 1184 -17.14 -105.26 -2.76
N ARG A 1185 -18.40 -104.85 -3.08
CA ARG A 1185 -19.56 -104.61 -2.15
C ARG A 1185 -19.48 -103.42 -1.16
N THR A 1186 -20.55 -102.85 -0.54
CA THR A 1186 -22.02 -102.67 -0.80
C THR A 1186 -22.62 -101.61 0.17
N SER A 1187 -23.79 -101.01 -0.16
CA SER A 1187 -24.79 -100.38 0.75
C SER A 1187 -24.40 -99.11 1.57
N ASN A 1188 -25.28 -98.16 1.94
CA ASN A 1188 -26.72 -97.96 1.72
C ASN A 1188 -27.14 -96.47 1.92
N TRP A 1189 -28.09 -95.94 1.10
CA TRP A 1189 -29.20 -94.99 1.43
C TRP A 1189 -28.91 -93.62 2.14
N THR A 1190 -29.58 -92.47 1.95
CA THR A 1190 -30.68 -91.89 1.09
C THR A 1190 -30.78 -90.37 1.42
N ARG A 1191 -31.38 -89.42 0.67
CA ARG A 1191 -31.92 -89.21 -0.71
C ARG A 1191 -32.17 -87.67 -0.88
N ILE A 1192 -32.75 -87.23 -2.02
CA ILE A 1192 -33.23 -85.84 -2.34
C ILE A 1192 -32.09 -84.82 -2.55
N SER A 1193 -31.96 -84.10 -3.68
CA SER A 1193 -32.53 -84.24 -5.04
C SER A 1193 -31.61 -83.50 -6.04
N CYS A 1194 -30.96 -84.19 -7.00
CA CYS A 1194 -31.35 -84.31 -8.43
C CYS A 1194 -31.04 -83.07 -9.30
N GLN A 1195 -30.59 -83.11 -10.57
CA GLN A 1195 -30.09 -84.08 -11.60
C GLN A 1195 -29.53 -83.18 -12.75
N LYS A 1196 -28.71 -83.49 -13.78
CA LYS A 1196 -27.90 -84.61 -14.38
C LYS A 1196 -26.99 -83.91 -15.45
N LEU A 1197 -25.99 -84.45 -16.17
CA LEU A 1197 -25.29 -85.75 -16.31
C LEU A 1197 -23.76 -85.41 -16.42
N ALA A 1198 -22.78 -85.98 -17.15
CA ALA A 1198 -22.65 -87.07 -18.15
C ALA A 1198 -21.25 -87.75 -18.06
N LEU A 1199 -20.82 -88.47 -19.11
CA LEU A 1199 -19.51 -89.15 -19.33
C LEU A 1199 -19.19 -89.11 -20.85
N PRO A 1200 -18.06 -89.64 -21.40
CA PRO A 1200 -16.81 -90.21 -20.83
C PRO A 1200 -15.56 -89.36 -21.26
N CYS A 1201 -14.25 -89.72 -21.19
CA CYS A 1201 -13.57 -90.99 -21.44
C CYS A 1201 -12.14 -91.07 -20.86
N CYS A 1202 -11.74 -92.25 -20.39
CA CYS A 1202 -10.64 -92.42 -19.42
C CYS A 1202 -9.28 -92.84 -20.05
N VAL A 1203 -8.74 -92.03 -20.97
CA VAL A 1203 -7.44 -92.32 -21.62
C VAL A 1203 -6.35 -91.28 -21.31
N THR A 1204 -6.72 -90.02 -21.09
CA THR A 1204 -5.79 -88.90 -20.82
C THR A 1204 -4.97 -89.06 -19.53
N CYS A 1205 -5.55 -89.62 -18.48
CA CYS A 1205 -4.90 -89.75 -17.16
C CYS A 1205 -3.54 -90.45 -17.18
N ARG A 1206 -3.31 -91.42 -18.08
CA ARG A 1206 -2.04 -92.18 -18.11
C ARG A 1206 -0.89 -91.40 -18.75
N ALA A 1207 -1.18 -90.51 -19.70
CA ALA A 1207 -0.20 -89.58 -20.27
C ALA A 1207 0.11 -88.44 -19.28
N ALA A 1208 -0.95 -87.88 -18.67
CA ALA A 1208 -0.83 -86.82 -17.66
C ALA A 1208 0.08 -87.24 -16.50
N TYR A 1209 -0.07 -88.45 -15.94
CA TYR A 1209 0.74 -88.92 -14.81
C TYR A 1209 2.25 -89.02 -15.13
N ILE A 1210 2.60 -89.44 -16.35
CA ILE A 1210 4.01 -89.53 -16.78
C ILE A 1210 4.58 -88.13 -17.04
N GLN A 1211 3.83 -87.24 -17.69
CA GLN A 1211 4.22 -85.83 -17.81
C GLN A 1211 4.34 -85.15 -16.44
N GLN A 1212 3.50 -85.46 -15.46
CA GLN A 1212 3.53 -84.85 -14.13
C GLN A 1212 4.76 -85.27 -13.31
N ILE A 1213 5.29 -86.49 -13.52
CA ILE A 1213 6.56 -86.93 -12.92
C ILE A 1213 7.77 -86.24 -13.58
N CYS A 1214 7.78 -86.10 -14.92
CA CYS A 1214 8.84 -85.38 -15.63
C CYS A 1214 8.80 -83.87 -15.36
N ARG A 1215 7.61 -83.24 -15.39
CA ARG A 1215 7.39 -81.85 -14.95
C ARG A 1215 7.84 -81.69 -13.50
N ARG A 1216 7.52 -82.60 -12.57
CA ARG A 1216 8.03 -82.52 -11.18
C ARG A 1216 9.55 -82.55 -11.08
N ARG A 1217 10.29 -83.35 -11.86
CA ARG A 1217 11.77 -83.33 -11.79
C ARG A 1217 12.37 -82.03 -12.36
N LEU A 1218 11.89 -81.52 -13.50
CA LEU A 1218 12.37 -80.25 -14.05
C LEU A 1218 11.94 -79.04 -13.20
N ALA A 1219 10.68 -79.01 -12.75
CA ALA A 1219 10.19 -77.98 -11.85
C ALA A 1219 10.87 -78.03 -10.48
N VAL A 1220 11.24 -79.20 -9.94
CA VAL A 1220 12.04 -79.25 -8.70
C VAL A 1220 13.45 -78.70 -8.92
N CYS A 1221 14.08 -78.88 -10.08
CA CYS A 1221 15.34 -78.18 -10.39
C CYS A 1221 15.14 -76.66 -10.46
N TRP A 1222 14.14 -76.18 -11.20
CA TRP A 1222 13.91 -74.73 -11.39
C TRP A 1222 13.42 -74.05 -10.09
N VAL A 1223 12.52 -74.68 -9.34
CA VAL A 1223 12.04 -74.20 -8.04
C VAL A 1223 13.11 -74.30 -6.97
N ASN A 1224 13.99 -75.32 -6.96
CA ASN A 1224 15.15 -75.32 -6.06
C ASN A 1224 16.17 -74.24 -6.42
N MET A 1225 16.36 -73.93 -7.72
CA MET A 1225 17.21 -72.83 -8.16
C MET A 1225 16.65 -71.47 -7.70
N CYS A 1226 15.34 -71.23 -7.91
CA CYS A 1226 14.67 -70.01 -7.45
C CYS A 1226 14.53 -69.92 -5.91
N LEU A 1227 14.37 -71.05 -5.20
CA LEU A 1227 14.40 -71.10 -3.74
C LEU A 1227 15.81 -70.87 -3.18
N SER A 1228 16.85 -71.39 -3.84
CA SER A 1228 18.24 -71.12 -3.50
C SER A 1228 18.54 -69.63 -3.63
N LEU A 1229 18.21 -69.03 -4.78
CA LEU A 1229 18.31 -67.58 -5.01
C LEU A 1229 17.51 -66.77 -3.97
N ARG A 1230 16.24 -67.12 -3.70
CA ARG A 1230 15.44 -66.45 -2.65
C ARG A 1230 16.00 -66.64 -1.22
N GLN A 1231 16.60 -67.78 -0.89
CA GLN A 1231 17.30 -67.96 0.39
C GLN A 1231 18.61 -67.17 0.47
N GLN A 1232 19.34 -67.06 -0.64
CA GLN A 1232 20.60 -66.34 -0.73
C GLN A 1232 20.36 -64.82 -0.61
N MET A 1233 19.34 -64.28 -1.30
CA MET A 1233 18.87 -62.90 -1.11
C MET A 1233 18.30 -62.64 0.29
N ARG A 1234 17.59 -63.59 0.90
CA ARG A 1234 17.14 -63.44 2.31
C ARG A 1234 18.29 -63.42 3.31
N LYS A 1235 19.45 -64.00 3.00
CA LYS A 1235 20.65 -63.95 3.85
C LYS A 1235 21.44 -62.65 3.71
N THR A 1236 21.45 -62.00 2.55
CA THR A 1236 22.03 -60.64 2.41
C THR A 1236 21.16 -59.59 3.09
N ARG A 1237 19.82 -59.65 2.90
CA ARG A 1237 18.84 -58.71 3.51
C ARG A 1237 18.68 -58.81 5.04
N ALA A 1238 19.58 -59.54 5.71
CA ALA A 1238 19.68 -59.66 7.17
C ALA A 1238 21.08 -59.26 7.70
N ARG A 1239 21.91 -58.64 6.86
CA ARG A 1239 23.22 -58.05 7.20
C ARG A 1239 23.40 -56.63 6.64
N SER A 1240 22.29 -56.00 6.30
CA SER A 1240 22.12 -54.59 5.87
C SER A 1240 20.98 -53.99 6.67
#